data_AF-A0A8H7AHF6-F1
#
_entry.id   AF-A0A8H7AHF6-F1
#
_cell.length_a   1.000
_cell.length_b   1.000
_cell.length_c   1.000
_cell.angle_alpha   90.00
_cell.angle_beta   90.00
_cell.angle_gamma   90.00
#
_symmetry.space_group_name_H-M   'P 1'
#
loop_
_entity.id
_entity.type
_entity.pdbx_description
1 polymer ?
#
loop_
_entity_poly.entity_id
_entity_poly.type
_entity_poly.pdbx_seq_one_letter_code
_entity_poly.pdbx_strand_id
1 'polypeptide(L)'
;MSVRRVLVIAGSDSSGGAGLEADQRVLAAHEIYAMTATTALTAQNTLGVGDIHVVPPKFVGKQIRQVMDDIGCDVVKMGMLASAATIEVIADTLQEYDIKSIILDPVMVSTSGAQLLPGDAVRILRNKLLPVTTVLTPNIPEAILLLRDADEYVKNPSNLDEAKTLAKQVHGLGPKAVLLKGGHIPLAKDYTKPSREEDASVVVDILYDGSEYTLVEAQYSTSKNTHGTGCSLASAIAANIASDQELPAAVRNACRYVEAGIITSKTLGRGNGPINHFHSTYHLPFAPGRFVEFLLQRPDVRYVWKSYTQHEFVQQLAQGTLSRELFRNYLVQDYLYLTHFARTNALAAYKSTSMDSISASAHIVLHIEREMCLHLDYCQQFGLSRSDIENQRESQACVAYSRYVLDVGQSQDWLALQMALAPCLLGYGAAAQRLHSSADSVKEGNPYWKWIENYVADDYVEAVRKGSALIESSICKQSPARVEELQGKTAQAHSITEHPISSEIMAYGAGDYDSSRRTDYGGYSNGYASGGYSNGNSNGYAATNGYSNGSYGGSGGAGGYGGGSYGGGGDKMSNLGAGLKTQHWDPATMPKFEKSFYKEDPNITARSSREVDEFRRKLEITVQGKNVPRPVETFDEAGFPGYVMSEVKAQGFSRPTAIQSQGWPMALSGRDVVGIAETGSGKTLTYCLPAIVHINAQPLLAPGDGPIVLVLAPTRELAVQIQQEITKFGKSSRIRNTCVYGGVPKGQQIRDLSRGVEVCIATPGRLIDMIESGKTNLRRVTYLVLDEADRMLDMGFEPQIRKIIGQIRPDRQTCMWSATWPKEVRQLASDYLNDYIQVNIGSMDLSANHRIVQKVEIVSEFEKRDRMTKHLEEIMNDRSNKVLIFTGTKRVADEITRFLRQDGWPALSIHGDKQQNERDWVLNEFKTGKSPIMVATDVASRGIDVRDISHVFNYDYPNNSEDYVHRIGRTGRAGKSGTAITLFTTDNAKQARDLVNVLTESKQPIDPRLMEMARYSGGGSGGGRGYGGGRGRGGGRGGGGAGFTASNSAPLGRSRW
;
A
#
# COMPACT_ATOMS: atom_id res chain seq x y z
N MET A 1 12.63 14.11 28.17
CA MET A 1 11.75 13.22 28.96
C MET A 1 12.57 12.71 30.13
N SER A 2 12.01 12.68 31.35
CA SER A 2 12.68 12.04 32.48
C SER A 2 12.78 10.54 32.24
N VAL A 3 13.90 9.94 32.61
CA VAL A 3 14.09 8.48 32.56
C VAL A 3 13.19 7.84 33.62
N ARG A 4 12.38 6.85 33.23
CA ARG A 4 11.51 6.09 34.15
C ARG A 4 12.32 4.96 34.76
N ARG A 5 12.20 4.76 36.08
CA ARG A 5 13.10 3.92 36.87
C ARG A 5 12.32 2.92 37.70
N VAL A 6 12.67 1.63 37.56
CA VAL A 6 12.07 0.56 38.37
C VAL A 6 13.17 -0.17 39.13
N LEU A 7 13.01 -0.29 40.45
CA LEU A 7 13.88 -1.11 41.29
C LEU A 7 13.25 -2.50 41.45
N VAL A 8 13.97 -3.52 40.98
CA VAL A 8 13.59 -4.92 41.12
C VAL A 8 14.29 -5.55 42.32
N ILE A 9 13.55 -6.13 43.25
CA ILE A 9 14.05 -6.82 44.43
C ILE A 9 13.62 -8.29 44.34
N ALA A 10 14.52 -9.16 43.85
CA ALA A 10 14.20 -10.56 43.58
C ALA A 10 15.46 -11.45 43.58
N GLY A 11 15.25 -12.76 43.48
CA GLY A 11 16.30 -13.75 43.23
C GLY A 11 16.63 -13.88 41.73
N SER A 12 17.82 -14.38 41.42
CA SER A 12 18.23 -14.68 40.04
C SER A 12 17.59 -15.97 39.50
N ASP A 13 17.58 -16.13 38.19
CA ASP A 13 17.41 -17.39 37.45
C ASP A 13 18.53 -17.48 36.40
N SER A 14 19.49 -18.38 36.65
CA SER A 14 20.66 -18.56 35.79
C SER A 14 20.34 -18.91 34.32
N SER A 15 19.14 -19.41 34.03
CA SER A 15 18.71 -19.67 32.64
C SER A 15 18.09 -18.46 31.94
N GLY A 16 17.79 -17.40 32.68
CA GLY A 16 17.23 -16.15 32.17
C GLY A 16 15.76 -16.21 31.79
N GLY A 17 15.03 -17.25 32.23
CA GLY A 17 13.62 -17.41 31.91
C GLY A 17 12.68 -16.76 32.92
N ALA A 18 13.10 -16.62 34.17
CA ALA A 18 12.39 -15.99 35.26
C ALA A 18 13.32 -15.06 36.06
N GLY A 19 12.94 -14.71 37.28
CA GLY A 19 13.78 -13.97 38.22
C GLY A 19 14.18 -12.57 37.75
N LEU A 20 15.26 -12.05 38.31
CA LEU A 20 15.84 -10.75 37.97
C LEU A 20 16.10 -10.60 36.46
N GLU A 21 16.56 -11.66 35.81
CA GLU A 21 16.91 -11.67 34.39
C GLU A 21 15.67 -11.45 33.50
N ALA A 22 14.55 -12.11 33.81
CA ALA A 22 13.29 -11.87 33.12
C ALA A 22 12.75 -10.47 33.41
N ASP A 23 12.82 -10.03 34.67
CA ASP A 23 12.37 -8.70 35.07
C ASP A 23 13.09 -7.60 34.29
N GLN A 24 14.42 -7.66 34.22
CA GLN A 24 15.22 -6.71 33.44
C GLN A 24 14.89 -6.75 31.95
N ARG A 25 14.62 -7.93 31.37
CA ARG A 25 14.23 -8.04 29.95
C ARG A 25 12.88 -7.39 29.68
N VAL A 26 11.90 -7.60 30.55
CA VAL A 26 10.58 -6.96 30.42
C VAL A 26 10.71 -5.44 30.56
N LEU A 27 11.43 -4.97 31.57
CA LEU A 27 11.64 -3.53 31.78
C LEU A 27 12.38 -2.89 30.60
N ALA A 28 13.41 -3.56 30.06
CA ALA A 28 14.12 -3.11 28.86
C ALA A 28 13.19 -3.06 27.63
N ALA A 29 12.32 -4.06 27.46
CA ALA A 29 11.33 -4.07 26.37
C ALA A 29 10.29 -2.94 26.47
N HIS A 30 10.12 -2.35 27.65
CA HIS A 30 9.26 -1.19 27.91
C HIS A 30 10.03 0.13 28.02
N GLU A 31 11.32 0.16 27.64
CA GLU A 31 12.18 1.34 27.73
C GLU A 31 12.32 1.92 29.15
N ILE A 32 12.29 1.05 30.17
CA ILE A 32 12.43 1.41 31.57
C ILE A 32 13.86 1.14 32.05
N TYR A 33 14.43 2.07 32.82
CA TYR A 33 15.71 1.86 33.47
C TYR A 33 15.54 0.92 34.67
N ALA A 34 16.04 -0.31 34.53
CA ALA A 34 15.95 -1.34 35.55
C ALA A 34 17.14 -1.28 36.50
N MET A 35 16.85 -1.21 37.80
CA MET A 35 17.82 -1.35 38.88
C MET A 35 17.50 -2.61 39.66
N THR A 36 18.48 -3.19 40.35
CA THR A 36 18.29 -4.49 41.02
C THR A 36 18.87 -4.52 42.42
N ALA A 37 18.16 -5.17 43.34
CA ALA A 37 18.71 -5.66 44.60
C ALA A 37 18.49 -7.19 44.67
N THR A 38 19.59 -7.93 44.66
CA THR A 38 19.54 -9.40 44.60
C THR A 38 19.32 -9.99 45.98
N THR A 39 18.28 -10.80 46.14
CA THR A 39 17.93 -11.47 47.41
C THR A 39 18.50 -12.89 47.52
N ALA A 40 18.63 -13.58 46.39
CA ALA A 40 19.23 -14.91 46.29
C ALA A 40 19.84 -15.14 44.90
N LEU A 41 20.93 -15.88 44.86
CA LEU A 41 21.50 -16.42 43.62
C LEU A 41 21.02 -17.86 43.47
N THR A 42 20.29 -18.17 42.39
CA THR A 42 19.77 -19.52 42.16
C THR A 42 20.49 -20.22 41.01
N ALA A 43 20.82 -21.49 41.23
CA ALA A 43 21.22 -22.41 40.17
C ALA A 43 19.95 -23.02 39.56
N GLN A 44 19.29 -22.25 38.70
CA GLN A 44 18.00 -22.59 38.09
C GLN A 44 18.08 -22.76 36.58
N ASN A 45 17.29 -23.69 36.05
CA ASN A 45 17.07 -23.85 34.62
C ASN A 45 15.62 -24.29 34.31
N THR A 46 15.32 -24.57 33.03
CA THR A 46 13.97 -24.96 32.59
C THR A 46 13.40 -26.22 33.26
N LEU A 47 14.24 -27.06 33.88
CA LEU A 47 13.83 -28.28 34.57
C LEU A 47 13.52 -28.05 36.05
N GLY A 48 14.02 -26.96 36.64
CA GLY A 48 13.80 -26.64 38.05
C GLY A 48 15.00 -25.92 38.70
N VAL A 49 14.97 -25.86 40.03
CA VAL A 49 15.99 -25.25 40.88
C VAL A 49 16.89 -26.35 41.45
N GLY A 50 18.20 -26.24 41.23
CA GLY A 50 19.20 -27.15 41.75
C GLY A 50 19.84 -26.71 43.07
N ASP A 51 19.99 -25.40 43.29
CA ASP A 51 20.56 -24.83 44.51
C ASP A 51 20.18 -23.35 44.68
N ILE A 52 20.22 -22.84 45.91
CA ILE A 52 19.86 -21.45 46.28
C ILE A 52 20.88 -20.91 47.28
N HIS A 53 21.62 -19.87 46.89
CA HIS A 53 22.48 -19.10 47.79
C HIS A 53 21.78 -17.81 48.23
N VAL A 54 21.37 -17.74 49.50
CA VAL A 54 20.70 -16.57 50.07
C VAL A 54 21.69 -15.44 50.35
N VAL A 55 21.43 -14.25 49.81
CA VAL A 55 22.25 -13.07 50.04
C VAL A 55 22.04 -12.57 51.47
N PRO A 56 23.10 -12.21 52.23
CA PRO A 56 22.94 -11.72 53.60
C PRO A 56 21.95 -10.54 53.70
N PRO A 57 20.93 -10.58 54.58
CA PRO A 57 19.87 -9.57 54.63
C PRO A 57 20.38 -8.12 54.74
N LYS A 58 21.37 -7.87 55.60
CA LYS A 58 22.00 -6.55 55.74
C LYS A 58 22.63 -6.05 54.45
N PHE A 59 23.15 -6.95 53.61
CA PHE A 59 23.73 -6.60 52.32
C PHE A 59 22.63 -6.25 51.30
N VAL A 60 21.48 -6.93 51.32
CA VAL A 60 20.30 -6.54 50.52
C VAL A 60 19.85 -5.12 50.85
N GLY A 61 19.75 -4.78 52.14
CA GLY A 61 19.44 -3.40 52.56
C GLY A 61 20.47 -2.37 52.07
N LYS A 62 21.75 -2.72 52.01
CA LYS A 62 22.79 -1.84 51.42
C LYS A 62 22.59 -1.65 49.92
N GLN A 63 22.26 -2.70 49.17
CA GLN A 63 21.98 -2.60 47.73
C GLN A 63 20.82 -1.62 47.46
N ILE A 64 19.72 -1.75 48.23
CA ILE A 64 18.55 -0.87 48.09
C ILE A 64 18.94 0.59 48.37
N ARG A 65 19.61 0.88 49.49
CA ARG A 65 20.02 2.25 49.83
C ARG A 65 20.93 2.87 48.78
N GLN A 66 21.93 2.12 48.29
CA GLN A 66 22.82 2.64 47.23
C GLN A 66 22.06 3.06 45.97
N VAL A 67 21.05 2.30 45.56
CA VAL A 67 20.22 2.67 44.41
C VAL A 67 19.31 3.86 44.72
N MET A 68 18.65 3.82 45.88
CA MET A 68 17.65 4.82 46.26
C MET A 68 18.27 6.20 46.56
N ASP A 69 19.45 6.23 47.18
CA ASP A 69 20.14 7.46 47.57
C ASP A 69 20.76 8.21 46.38
N ASP A 70 21.23 7.49 45.36
CA ASP A 70 21.88 8.06 44.17
C ASP A 70 20.88 8.27 43.02
N ILE A 71 20.19 7.20 42.61
CA ILE A 71 19.36 7.20 41.41
C ILE A 71 17.89 7.47 41.74
N GLY A 72 17.39 6.93 42.86
CA GLY A 72 15.97 6.89 43.19
C GLY A 72 15.15 5.94 42.30
N CYS A 73 13.87 5.72 42.62
CA CYS A 73 12.97 4.91 41.78
C CYS A 73 11.55 5.48 41.70
N ASP A 74 10.83 5.13 40.64
CA ASP A 74 9.43 5.50 40.45
C ASP A 74 8.49 4.37 40.93
N VAL A 75 8.89 3.11 40.71
CA VAL A 75 8.16 1.91 41.16
C VAL A 75 9.14 0.86 41.69
N VAL A 76 8.76 0.16 42.75
CA VAL A 76 9.47 -1.04 43.24
C VAL A 76 8.70 -2.29 42.82
N LYS A 77 9.40 -3.25 42.21
CA LYS A 77 8.88 -4.59 41.91
C LYS A 77 9.58 -5.62 42.77
N MET A 78 8.83 -6.41 43.52
CA MET A 78 9.35 -7.46 44.39
C MET A 78 8.99 -8.85 43.85
N GLY A 79 9.93 -9.79 43.95
CA GLY A 79 9.75 -11.21 43.59
C GLY A 79 10.13 -12.14 44.73
N MET A 80 10.97 -13.14 44.48
CA MET A 80 11.47 -14.05 45.52
C MET A 80 12.29 -13.30 46.59
N LEU A 81 11.90 -13.40 47.87
CA LEU A 81 12.53 -12.65 48.98
C LEU A 81 13.44 -13.49 49.90
N ALA A 82 13.64 -14.78 49.59
CA ALA A 82 14.63 -15.70 50.16
C ALA A 82 14.56 -16.06 51.66
N SER A 83 14.21 -15.14 52.58
CA SER A 83 14.09 -15.46 54.02
C SER A 83 13.25 -14.46 54.81
N ALA A 84 12.79 -14.86 56.00
CA ALA A 84 12.14 -14.01 57.00
C ALA A 84 12.94 -12.73 57.30
N ALA A 85 14.23 -12.88 57.62
CA ALA A 85 15.11 -11.75 57.93
C ALA A 85 15.33 -10.82 56.72
N THR A 86 15.37 -11.36 55.51
CA THR A 86 15.45 -10.54 54.28
C THR A 86 14.20 -9.69 54.10
N ILE A 87 13.01 -10.27 54.34
CA ILE A 87 11.73 -9.54 54.26
C ILE A 87 11.68 -8.41 55.27
N GLU A 88 12.11 -8.64 56.52
CA GLU A 88 12.18 -7.59 57.55
C GLU A 88 13.07 -6.43 57.11
N VAL A 89 14.30 -6.73 56.67
CA VAL A 89 15.24 -5.68 56.22
C VAL A 89 14.69 -4.91 55.03
N ILE A 90 14.05 -5.58 54.06
CA ILE A 90 13.44 -4.90 52.91
C ILE A 90 12.31 -3.99 53.39
N ALA A 91 11.39 -4.49 54.22
CA ALA A 91 10.26 -3.71 54.71
C ALA A 91 10.72 -2.46 55.47
N ASP A 92 11.68 -2.62 56.38
CA ASP A 92 12.22 -1.51 57.17
C ASP A 92 12.98 -0.51 56.27
N THR A 93 13.75 -0.99 55.28
CA THR A 93 14.50 -0.11 54.37
C THR A 93 13.57 0.67 53.42
N LEU A 94 12.50 0.06 52.92
CA LEU A 94 11.56 0.74 52.02
C LEU A 94 10.76 1.86 52.74
N GLN A 95 10.59 1.78 54.05
CA GLN A 95 9.96 2.84 54.86
C GLN A 95 10.82 4.11 54.97
N GLU A 96 12.12 4.02 54.69
CA GLU A 96 13.03 5.17 54.68
C GLU A 96 12.78 6.10 53.47
N TYR A 97 12.02 5.65 52.46
CA TYR A 97 11.84 6.35 51.18
C TYR A 97 10.36 6.55 50.81
N ASP A 98 10.05 7.66 50.13
CA ASP A 98 8.72 7.93 49.58
C ASP A 98 8.53 7.23 48.22
N ILE A 99 7.99 6.00 48.26
CA ILE A 99 7.81 5.16 47.08
C ILE A 99 6.36 5.22 46.62
N LYS A 100 6.13 5.70 45.40
CA LYS A 100 4.78 5.88 44.83
C LYS A 100 4.01 4.58 44.66
N SER A 101 4.69 3.51 44.25
CA SER A 101 4.03 2.24 43.95
C SER A 101 4.95 1.04 44.20
N ILE A 102 4.37 0.01 44.79
CA ILE A 102 5.04 -1.26 45.11
C ILE A 102 4.23 -2.41 44.52
N ILE A 103 4.84 -3.16 43.62
CA ILE A 103 4.26 -4.35 42.99
C ILE A 103 4.92 -5.58 43.60
N LEU A 104 4.13 -6.47 44.20
CA LEU A 104 4.63 -7.67 44.86
C LEU A 104 4.14 -8.92 44.15
N ASP A 105 5.08 -9.68 43.58
CA ASP A 105 4.86 -11.03 43.08
C ASP A 105 5.28 -12.04 44.17
N PRO A 106 4.33 -12.65 44.89
CA PRO A 106 4.64 -13.45 46.08
C PRO A 106 5.13 -14.85 45.67
N VAL A 107 6.37 -14.94 45.22
CA VAL A 107 7.01 -16.20 44.78
C VAL A 107 7.23 -17.12 45.98
N MET A 108 6.20 -17.89 46.35
CA MET A 108 6.20 -18.79 47.51
C MET A 108 6.17 -20.27 47.11
N VAL A 109 5.66 -20.57 45.92
CA VAL A 109 5.54 -21.93 45.39
C VAL A 109 6.06 -21.94 43.95
N SER A 110 7.01 -22.82 43.63
CA SER A 110 7.48 -22.97 42.25
C SER A 110 6.39 -23.57 41.36
N THR A 111 6.53 -23.42 40.04
CA THR A 111 5.69 -24.14 39.06
C THR A 111 5.80 -25.67 39.17
N SER A 112 6.86 -26.19 39.79
CA SER A 112 7.02 -27.62 40.12
C SER A 112 6.44 -28.01 41.48
N GLY A 113 5.83 -27.07 42.22
CA GLY A 113 5.22 -27.30 43.53
C GLY A 113 6.16 -27.24 44.73
N ALA A 114 7.43 -26.88 44.53
CA ALA A 114 8.38 -26.72 45.63
C ALA A 114 8.06 -25.45 46.42
N GLN A 115 7.95 -25.55 47.74
CA GLN A 115 7.79 -24.39 48.61
C GLN A 115 9.12 -23.63 48.68
N LEU A 116 9.13 -22.39 48.19
CA LEU A 116 10.31 -21.54 48.07
C LEU A 116 10.50 -20.61 49.28
N LEU A 117 9.46 -20.42 50.10
CA LEU A 117 9.49 -19.61 51.31
C LEU A 117 9.03 -20.41 52.55
N PRO A 118 9.84 -20.44 53.63
CA PRO A 118 9.44 -20.99 54.92
C PRO A 118 8.17 -20.32 55.50
N GLY A 119 7.40 -21.05 56.33
CA GLY A 119 6.11 -20.56 56.84
C GLY A 119 6.19 -19.30 57.73
N ASP A 120 7.26 -19.15 58.50
CA ASP A 120 7.56 -17.95 59.28
C ASP A 120 7.81 -16.72 58.39
N ALA A 121 8.42 -16.91 57.22
CA ALA A 121 8.64 -15.85 56.24
C ALA A 121 7.32 -15.35 55.61
N VAL A 122 6.36 -16.25 55.36
CA VAL A 122 5.01 -15.89 54.85
C VAL A 122 4.28 -14.99 55.84
N ARG A 123 4.37 -15.30 57.14
CA ARG A 123 3.76 -14.48 58.21
C ARG A 123 4.32 -13.06 58.25
N ILE A 124 5.64 -12.91 58.10
CA ILE A 124 6.29 -11.59 58.08
C ILE A 124 5.90 -10.82 56.83
N LEU A 125 5.90 -11.46 55.65
CA LEU A 125 5.44 -10.85 54.39
C LEU A 125 4.02 -10.27 54.54
N ARG A 126 3.11 -11.04 55.14
CA ARG A 126 1.73 -10.62 55.41
C ARG A 126 1.66 -9.39 56.31
N ASN A 127 2.41 -9.39 57.41
CA ASN A 127 2.28 -8.34 58.43
C ASN A 127 3.04 -7.05 58.06
N LYS A 128 4.11 -7.14 57.27
CA LYS A 128 5.04 -6.03 57.02
C LYS A 128 4.99 -5.49 55.58
N LEU A 129 4.84 -6.35 54.56
CA LEU A 129 4.90 -5.95 53.16
C LEU A 129 3.53 -5.79 52.50
N LEU A 130 2.55 -6.65 52.79
CA LEU A 130 1.21 -6.52 52.19
C LEU A 130 0.54 -5.15 52.47
N PRO A 131 0.60 -4.57 53.67
CA PRO A 131 -0.05 -3.29 53.96
C PRO A 131 0.50 -2.11 53.15
N VAL A 132 1.75 -2.20 52.69
CA VAL A 132 2.40 -1.16 51.85
C VAL A 132 2.38 -1.51 50.36
N THR A 133 1.88 -2.69 49.99
CA THR A 133 1.82 -3.16 48.61
C THR A 133 0.70 -2.46 47.85
N THR A 134 1.03 -1.92 46.68
CA THR A 134 0.04 -1.29 45.78
C THR A 134 -0.70 -2.36 44.96
N VAL A 135 0.03 -3.31 44.38
CA VAL A 135 -0.56 -4.42 43.63
C VAL A 135 0.10 -5.72 44.05
N LEU A 136 -0.71 -6.66 44.55
CA LEU A 136 -0.28 -8.03 44.81
C LEU A 136 -0.69 -8.92 43.63
N THR A 137 0.21 -9.74 43.11
CA THR A 137 -0.07 -10.60 41.95
C THR A 137 0.04 -12.09 42.30
N PRO A 138 -0.79 -12.68 43.17
CA PRO A 138 -0.64 -14.08 43.55
C PRO A 138 -1.22 -15.01 42.48
N ASN A 139 -0.61 -16.17 42.29
CA ASN A 139 -1.31 -17.32 41.71
C ASN A 139 -2.26 -17.94 42.76
N ILE A 140 -3.12 -18.87 42.34
CA ILE A 140 -4.14 -19.45 43.22
C ILE A 140 -3.52 -20.25 44.40
N PRO A 141 -2.53 -21.13 44.18
CA PRO A 141 -1.82 -21.77 45.29
C PRO A 141 -1.21 -20.78 46.29
N GLU A 142 -0.61 -19.68 45.79
CA GLU A 142 -0.03 -18.61 46.61
C GLU A 142 -1.11 -17.86 47.40
N ALA A 143 -2.25 -17.54 46.77
CA ALA A 143 -3.38 -16.89 47.42
C ALA A 143 -3.92 -17.72 48.59
N ILE A 144 -4.06 -19.04 48.39
CA ILE A 144 -4.49 -19.96 49.45
C ILE A 144 -3.44 -20.03 50.57
N LEU A 145 -2.15 -20.07 50.22
CA LEU A 145 -1.08 -20.10 51.21
C LEU A 145 -1.06 -18.83 52.09
N LEU A 146 -1.30 -17.66 51.50
CA LEU A 146 -1.40 -16.38 52.24
C LEU A 146 -2.54 -16.36 53.26
N LEU A 147 -3.60 -17.13 53.02
CA LEU A 147 -4.77 -17.24 53.88
C LEU A 147 -4.66 -18.36 54.92
N ARG A 148 -3.71 -19.30 54.79
CA ARG A 148 -3.68 -20.58 55.53
C ARG A 148 -3.37 -20.49 57.05
N ASP A 149 -3.13 -19.31 57.60
CA ASP A 149 -2.97 -19.07 59.05
C ASP A 149 -4.04 -18.09 59.59
N ALA A 150 -5.19 -17.97 58.91
CA ALA A 150 -6.32 -17.11 59.31
C ALA A 150 -7.52 -17.89 59.90
N ASP A 151 -7.31 -19.11 60.39
CA ASP A 151 -8.32 -20.02 60.96
C ASP A 151 -9.48 -20.44 60.02
N GLU A 152 -9.40 -20.15 58.71
CA GLU A 152 -10.40 -20.58 57.72
C GLU A 152 -9.82 -21.57 56.69
N TYR A 153 -10.52 -22.69 56.47
CA TYR A 153 -10.19 -23.63 55.39
C TYR A 153 -10.63 -23.06 54.04
N VAL A 154 -9.68 -22.53 53.27
CA VAL A 154 -9.94 -21.97 51.94
C VAL A 154 -9.84 -23.08 50.88
N LYS A 155 -10.95 -23.34 50.18
CA LYS A 155 -11.01 -24.32 49.08
C LYS A 155 -10.41 -23.74 47.81
N ASN A 156 -9.84 -24.62 46.96
CA ASN A 156 -9.49 -24.26 45.59
C ASN A 156 -10.75 -23.83 44.81
N PRO A 157 -10.74 -22.68 44.12
CA PRO A 157 -11.89 -22.25 43.34
C PRO A 157 -12.19 -23.23 42.20
N SER A 158 -13.47 -23.43 41.92
CA SER A 158 -14.00 -24.28 40.86
C SER A 158 -14.72 -23.52 39.74
N ASN A 159 -14.90 -22.21 39.91
CA ASN A 159 -15.55 -21.31 38.97
C ASN A 159 -15.05 -19.87 39.18
N LEU A 160 -15.45 -18.97 38.27
CA LEU A 160 -15.03 -17.58 38.30
C LEU A 160 -15.49 -16.81 39.56
N ASP A 161 -16.67 -17.10 40.10
CA ASP A 161 -17.19 -16.37 41.26
C ASP A 161 -16.51 -16.77 42.57
N GLU A 162 -16.13 -18.04 42.72
CA GLU A 162 -15.24 -18.50 43.80
C GLU A 162 -13.86 -17.85 43.69
N ALA A 163 -13.33 -17.68 42.47
CA ALA A 163 -12.05 -17.00 42.26
C ALA A 163 -12.12 -15.49 42.59
N LYS A 164 -13.21 -14.80 42.25
CA LYS A 164 -13.47 -13.41 42.69
C LYS A 164 -13.55 -13.28 44.20
N THR A 165 -14.15 -14.27 44.87
CA THR A 165 -14.23 -14.33 46.34
C THR A 165 -12.84 -14.48 46.94
N LEU A 166 -12.02 -15.38 46.40
CA LEU A 166 -10.64 -15.56 46.82
C LEU A 166 -9.82 -14.26 46.67
N ALA A 167 -9.92 -13.57 45.53
CA ALA A 167 -9.24 -12.29 45.31
C ALA A 167 -9.62 -11.23 46.37
N LYS A 168 -10.91 -11.17 46.74
CA LYS A 168 -11.43 -10.26 47.76
C LYS A 168 -10.93 -10.63 49.17
N GLN A 169 -10.85 -11.91 49.50
CA GLN A 169 -10.29 -12.37 50.78
C GLN A 169 -8.82 -12.00 50.90
N VAL A 170 -8.03 -12.21 49.83
CA VAL A 170 -6.61 -11.82 49.81
C VAL A 170 -6.42 -10.31 49.91
N HIS A 171 -7.29 -9.51 49.28
CA HIS A 171 -7.27 -8.06 49.42
C HIS A 171 -7.48 -7.62 50.88
N GLY A 172 -8.28 -8.37 51.65
CA GLY A 172 -8.47 -8.15 53.09
C GLY A 172 -7.19 -8.26 53.93
N LEU A 173 -6.08 -8.78 53.38
CA LEU A 173 -4.79 -8.87 54.06
C LEU A 173 -3.97 -7.56 54.03
N GLY A 174 -4.45 -6.51 53.34
CA GLY A 174 -3.85 -5.18 53.33
C GLY A 174 -3.36 -4.58 52.00
N PRO A 175 -3.13 -5.30 50.88
CA PRO A 175 -2.68 -4.65 49.64
C PRO A 175 -3.78 -3.77 49.05
N LYS A 176 -3.41 -2.67 48.38
CA LYS A 176 -4.40 -1.74 47.76
C LYS A 176 -5.18 -2.37 46.60
N ALA A 177 -4.58 -3.32 45.89
CA ALA A 177 -5.22 -4.08 44.83
C ALA A 177 -4.62 -5.49 44.73
N VAL A 178 -5.43 -6.45 44.27
CA VAL A 178 -5.03 -7.85 44.07
C VAL A 178 -5.35 -8.27 42.65
N LEU A 179 -4.35 -8.75 41.92
CA LEU A 179 -4.48 -9.42 40.63
C LEU A 179 -4.31 -10.93 40.83
N LEU A 180 -5.42 -11.64 41.01
CA LEU A 180 -5.41 -13.10 41.11
C LEU A 180 -5.22 -13.70 39.71
N LYS A 181 -4.11 -14.44 39.51
CA LYS A 181 -3.76 -15.03 38.22
C LYS A 181 -4.59 -16.29 37.94
N GLY A 182 -5.24 -16.33 36.79
CA GLY A 182 -6.18 -17.39 36.40
C GLY A 182 -5.54 -18.68 35.89
N GLY A 183 -4.24 -18.69 35.58
CA GLY A 183 -3.57 -19.80 34.87
C GLY A 183 -3.68 -21.20 35.51
N HIS A 184 -4.08 -21.29 36.78
CA HIS A 184 -4.29 -22.57 37.49
C HIS A 184 -5.75 -23.07 37.47
N ILE A 185 -6.68 -22.30 36.92
CA ILE A 185 -8.08 -22.70 36.68
C ILE A 185 -8.43 -22.32 35.25
N PRO A 186 -8.04 -23.15 34.27
CA PRO A 186 -8.54 -22.97 32.93
C PRO A 186 -10.03 -23.34 32.92
N LEU A 187 -10.86 -22.48 32.34
CA LEU A 187 -12.33 -22.57 32.40
C LEU A 187 -12.90 -22.95 31.02
N ALA A 188 -14.05 -23.60 31.04
CA ALA A 188 -14.90 -23.75 29.87
C ALA A 188 -15.52 -22.39 29.47
N LYS A 189 -16.17 -22.32 28.30
CA LYS A 189 -16.76 -21.08 27.78
C LYS A 189 -17.85 -20.48 28.68
N ASP A 190 -18.42 -21.29 29.58
CA ASP A 190 -19.41 -20.88 30.57
C ASP A 190 -18.79 -20.47 31.91
N TYR A 191 -17.46 -20.31 31.97
CA TYR A 191 -16.69 -19.94 33.17
C TYR A 191 -16.76 -20.96 34.31
N THR A 192 -17.04 -22.23 34.00
CA THR A 192 -16.96 -23.35 34.95
C THR A 192 -15.70 -24.18 34.74
N LYS A 193 -15.24 -24.88 35.79
CA LYS A 193 -14.12 -25.81 35.67
C LYS A 193 -14.52 -27.00 34.79
N PRO A 194 -13.82 -27.25 33.67
CA PRO A 194 -14.16 -28.34 32.77
C PRO A 194 -13.89 -29.70 33.41
N SER A 195 -14.67 -30.72 33.01
CA SER A 195 -14.51 -32.10 33.48
C SER A 195 -13.30 -32.79 32.84
N ARG A 196 -12.86 -32.33 31.66
CA ARG A 196 -11.68 -32.81 30.92
C ARG A 196 -10.83 -31.62 30.49
N GLU A 197 -9.51 -31.77 30.48
CA GLU A 197 -8.58 -30.66 30.17
C GLU A 197 -8.73 -30.13 28.73
N GLU A 198 -9.19 -30.98 27.80
CA GLU A 198 -9.48 -30.63 26.40
C GLU A 198 -10.65 -29.63 26.25
N ASP A 199 -11.54 -29.56 27.23
CA ASP A 199 -12.70 -28.66 27.21
C ASP A 199 -12.36 -27.26 27.75
N ALA A 200 -11.13 -27.05 28.19
CA ALA A 200 -10.67 -25.78 28.71
C ALA A 200 -10.38 -24.79 27.57
N SER A 201 -10.99 -23.60 27.66
CA SER A 201 -11.04 -22.64 26.54
C SER A 201 -10.53 -21.26 26.90
N VAL A 202 -10.66 -20.85 28.16
CA VAL A 202 -10.32 -19.49 28.60
C VAL A 202 -9.57 -19.51 29.92
N VAL A 203 -8.73 -18.51 30.12
CA VAL A 203 -8.08 -18.17 31.39
C VAL A 203 -8.51 -16.76 31.74
N VAL A 204 -8.89 -16.53 33.00
CA VAL A 204 -9.36 -15.22 33.45
C VAL A 204 -8.50 -14.74 34.61
N ASP A 205 -7.73 -13.68 34.39
CA ASP A 205 -7.06 -12.94 35.46
C ASP A 205 -8.04 -11.93 36.07
N ILE A 206 -8.05 -11.85 37.41
CA ILE A 206 -9.04 -11.07 38.16
C ILE A 206 -8.32 -9.99 38.96
N LEU A 207 -8.46 -8.73 38.54
CA LEU A 207 -8.04 -7.57 39.31
C LEU A 207 -9.20 -7.11 40.20
N TYR A 208 -8.94 -6.98 41.50
CA TYR A 208 -9.84 -6.36 42.47
C TYR A 208 -9.13 -5.20 43.16
N ASP A 209 -9.70 -4.00 43.07
CA ASP A 209 -9.11 -2.75 43.60
C ASP A 209 -9.72 -2.29 44.95
N GLY A 210 -10.51 -3.17 45.58
CA GLY A 210 -11.27 -2.87 46.78
C GLY A 210 -12.72 -2.42 46.51
N SER A 211 -13.03 -1.99 45.29
CA SER A 211 -14.36 -1.55 44.89
C SER A 211 -14.93 -2.38 43.73
N GLU A 212 -14.17 -2.52 42.65
CA GLU A 212 -14.61 -3.11 41.39
C GLU A 212 -13.71 -4.28 40.97
N TYR A 213 -14.27 -5.14 40.13
CA TYR A 213 -13.55 -6.23 39.48
C TYR A 213 -13.26 -5.88 38.03
N THR A 214 -11.99 -5.91 37.64
CA THR A 214 -11.57 -5.90 36.23
C THR A 214 -11.16 -7.31 35.83
N LEU A 215 -11.84 -7.88 34.85
CA LEU A 215 -11.55 -9.22 34.32
C LEU A 215 -10.73 -9.10 33.03
N VAL A 216 -9.65 -9.87 32.95
CA VAL A 216 -8.83 -9.99 31.74
C VAL A 216 -8.89 -11.43 31.26
N GLU A 217 -9.68 -11.65 30.21
CA GLU A 217 -9.85 -12.96 29.57
C GLU A 217 -8.81 -13.16 28.46
N ALA A 218 -8.17 -14.32 28.47
CA ALA A 218 -7.26 -14.79 27.43
C ALA A 218 -7.65 -16.21 26.99
N GLN A 219 -7.29 -16.60 25.76
CA GLN A 219 -7.49 -17.97 25.31
C GLN A 219 -6.56 -18.91 26.08
N TYR A 220 -7.09 -20.07 26.50
CA TYR A 220 -6.25 -21.10 27.10
C TYR A 220 -5.26 -21.62 26.06
N SER A 221 -3.97 -21.63 26.42
CA SER A 221 -2.88 -22.08 25.56
C SER A 221 -2.23 -23.32 26.15
N THR A 222 -2.05 -24.36 25.33
CA THR A 222 -1.37 -25.61 25.72
C THR A 222 0.16 -25.52 25.60
N SER A 223 0.72 -24.31 25.44
CA SER A 223 2.16 -24.11 25.32
C SER A 223 2.90 -24.52 26.60
N LYS A 224 4.04 -25.19 26.44
CA LYS A 224 4.95 -25.51 27.56
C LYS A 224 5.91 -24.36 27.91
N ASN A 225 5.87 -23.27 27.14
CA ASN A 225 6.75 -22.12 27.34
C ASN A 225 6.10 -21.09 28.28
N THR A 226 5.92 -21.47 29.55
CA THR A 226 5.26 -20.65 30.58
C THR A 226 6.22 -20.25 31.71
N HIS A 227 7.50 -20.58 31.58
CA HIS A 227 8.52 -20.23 32.56
C HIS A 227 8.69 -18.70 32.62
N GLY A 228 8.63 -18.15 33.83
CA GLY A 228 8.73 -16.71 34.09
C GLY A 228 7.49 -15.86 33.79
N THR A 229 6.33 -16.45 33.50
CA THR A 229 5.09 -15.70 33.26
C THR A 229 4.69 -14.78 34.43
N GLY A 230 4.81 -15.27 35.67
CA GLY A 230 4.48 -14.49 36.88
C GLY A 230 5.37 -13.24 37.07
N CYS A 231 6.69 -13.41 37.05
CA CYS A 231 7.62 -12.30 37.24
C CYS A 231 7.53 -11.30 36.08
N SER A 232 7.37 -11.79 34.85
CA SER A 232 7.19 -10.95 33.66
C SER A 232 5.90 -10.14 33.71
N LEU A 233 4.80 -10.72 34.20
CA LEU A 233 3.54 -10.01 34.40
C LEU A 233 3.70 -8.86 35.40
N ALA A 234 4.28 -9.15 36.57
CA ALA A 234 4.48 -8.14 37.61
C ALA A 234 5.42 -7.00 37.14
N SER A 235 6.47 -7.34 36.40
CA SER A 235 7.41 -6.37 35.83
C SER A 235 6.78 -5.52 34.72
N ALA A 236 5.89 -6.09 33.89
CA ALA A 236 5.14 -5.33 32.89
C ALA A 236 4.12 -4.38 33.54
N ILE A 237 3.47 -4.79 34.63
CA ILE A 237 2.61 -3.90 35.44
C ILE A 237 3.44 -2.74 36.00
N ALA A 238 4.60 -3.03 36.59
CA ALA A 238 5.50 -2.02 37.12
C ALA A 238 5.96 -1.03 36.04
N ALA A 239 6.31 -1.52 34.85
CA ALA A 239 6.69 -0.68 33.71
C ALA A 239 5.56 0.26 33.26
N ASN A 240 4.33 -0.27 33.18
CA ASN A 240 3.16 0.50 32.77
C ASN A 240 2.78 1.57 33.79
N ILE A 241 2.85 1.26 35.09
CA ILE A 241 2.60 2.23 36.18
C ILE A 241 3.70 3.29 36.22
N ALA A 242 4.97 2.92 36.03
CA ALA A 242 6.08 3.88 35.91
C ALA A 242 5.93 4.81 34.69
N SER A 243 5.07 4.42 33.74
CA SER A 243 4.70 5.19 32.54
C SER A 243 3.36 5.93 32.69
N ASP A 244 2.93 6.16 33.94
CA ASP A 244 1.72 6.90 34.33
C ASP A 244 0.41 6.29 33.77
N GLN A 245 0.37 4.97 33.51
CA GLN A 245 -0.88 4.29 33.16
C GLN A 245 -1.73 4.00 34.40
N GLU A 246 -3.04 4.18 34.27
CA GLU A 246 -4.01 3.76 35.30
C GLU A 246 -3.98 2.24 35.50
N LEU A 247 -4.19 1.79 36.74
CA LEU A 247 -4.01 0.40 37.14
C LEU A 247 -4.78 -0.62 36.26
N PRO A 248 -6.08 -0.44 35.94
CA PRO A 248 -6.79 -1.39 35.08
C PRO A 248 -6.26 -1.44 33.64
N ALA A 249 -5.71 -0.34 33.13
CA ALA A 249 -5.06 -0.31 31.82
C ALA A 249 -3.68 -0.96 31.87
N ALA A 250 -2.89 -0.66 32.92
CA ALA A 250 -1.57 -1.23 33.15
C ALA A 250 -1.62 -2.77 33.25
N VAL A 251 -2.62 -3.30 33.97
CA VAL A 251 -2.84 -4.75 34.10
C VAL A 251 -3.26 -5.38 32.78
N ARG A 252 -4.24 -4.81 32.06
CA ARG A 252 -4.67 -5.34 30.76
C ARG A 252 -3.53 -5.39 29.75
N ASN A 253 -2.72 -4.34 29.68
CA ASN A 253 -1.57 -4.28 28.79
C ASN A 253 -0.49 -5.30 29.19
N ALA A 254 -0.25 -5.48 30.48
CA ALA A 254 0.70 -6.47 30.99
C ALA A 254 0.27 -7.91 30.69
N CYS A 255 -1.01 -8.26 30.90
CA CYS A 255 -1.54 -9.59 30.55
C CYS A 255 -1.36 -9.87 29.05
N ARG A 256 -1.70 -8.91 28.19
CA ARG A 256 -1.54 -9.03 26.72
C ARG A 256 -0.07 -9.17 26.29
N TYR A 257 0.84 -8.45 26.96
CA TYR A 257 2.28 -8.59 26.73
C TYR A 257 2.76 -10.01 27.04
N VAL A 258 2.35 -10.57 28.19
CA VAL A 258 2.71 -11.95 28.56
C VAL A 258 2.08 -12.96 27.60
N GLU A 259 0.81 -12.79 27.22
CA GLU A 259 0.12 -13.62 26.23
C GLU A 259 0.86 -13.66 24.89
N ALA A 260 1.21 -12.49 24.35
CA ALA A 260 1.99 -12.39 23.11
C ALA A 260 3.39 -13.02 23.26
N GLY A 261 4.02 -12.88 24.42
CA GLY A 261 5.28 -13.54 24.76
C GLY A 261 5.17 -15.07 24.75
N ILE A 262 4.05 -15.64 25.22
CA ILE A 262 3.77 -17.07 25.17
C ILE A 262 3.53 -17.52 23.73
N ILE A 263 2.68 -16.82 22.97
CA ILE A 263 2.30 -17.17 21.60
C ILE A 263 3.52 -17.15 20.66
N THR A 264 4.40 -16.16 20.82
CA THR A 264 5.58 -15.99 19.96
C THR A 264 6.83 -16.70 20.47
N SER A 265 6.73 -17.40 21.61
CA SER A 265 7.85 -18.14 22.19
C SER A 265 8.34 -19.26 21.28
N LYS A 266 9.65 -19.51 21.33
CA LYS A 266 10.28 -20.70 20.75
C LYS A 266 10.72 -21.60 21.89
N THR A 267 10.55 -22.91 21.72
CA THR A 267 10.97 -23.88 22.75
C THR A 267 12.48 -23.81 22.96
N LEU A 268 12.87 -23.49 24.19
CA LEU A 268 14.26 -23.48 24.66
C LEU A 268 14.35 -24.36 25.91
N GLY A 269 15.39 -25.20 25.98
CA GLY A 269 15.55 -26.17 27.07
C GLY A 269 14.71 -27.44 26.89
N ARG A 270 14.73 -28.30 27.92
CA ARG A 270 14.04 -29.60 27.94
C ARG A 270 12.81 -29.64 28.86
N GLY A 271 12.66 -28.64 29.73
CA GLY A 271 11.52 -28.49 30.64
C GLY A 271 10.55 -27.41 30.18
N ASN A 272 10.07 -26.58 31.10
CA ASN A 272 9.22 -25.44 30.77
C ASN A 272 10.08 -24.32 30.19
N GLY A 273 9.83 -23.96 28.93
CA GLY A 273 10.61 -22.94 28.23
C GLY A 273 10.24 -21.51 28.66
N PRO A 274 11.14 -20.53 28.48
CA PRO A 274 10.86 -19.12 28.73
C PRO A 274 9.93 -18.51 27.67
N ILE A 275 9.22 -17.44 28.04
CA ILE A 275 8.45 -16.63 27.08
C ILE A 275 9.38 -15.77 26.20
N ASN A 276 8.88 -15.30 25.05
CA ASN A 276 9.60 -14.34 24.22
C ASN A 276 9.43 -12.91 24.76
N HIS A 277 10.40 -12.43 25.55
CA HIS A 277 10.37 -11.09 26.15
C HIS A 277 10.56 -9.93 25.15
N PHE A 278 10.97 -10.19 23.91
CA PHE A 278 11.32 -9.14 22.94
C PHE A 278 10.39 -9.11 21.73
N HIS A 279 9.18 -9.68 21.88
CA HIS A 279 8.20 -9.83 20.81
C HIS A 279 7.70 -8.49 20.22
N SER A 280 7.90 -7.38 20.93
CA SER A 280 7.50 -6.02 20.50
C SER A 280 8.69 -5.08 20.25
N THR A 281 9.93 -5.58 20.31
CA THR A 281 11.13 -4.76 20.13
C THR A 281 11.84 -5.07 18.82
N TYR A 282 12.47 -4.07 18.22
CA TYR A 282 13.27 -4.22 17.02
C TYR A 282 14.63 -3.55 17.18
N HIS A 283 15.63 -4.09 16.49
CA HIS A 283 17.00 -3.57 16.51
C HIS A 283 17.30 -2.85 15.20
N LEU A 284 17.97 -1.71 15.30
CA LEU A 284 18.54 -1.02 14.15
C LEU A 284 19.89 -1.66 13.79
N PRO A 285 20.25 -1.73 12.50
CA PRO A 285 21.51 -2.35 12.06
C PRO A 285 22.75 -1.47 12.29
N PHE A 286 22.60 -0.31 12.94
CA PHE A 286 23.66 0.66 13.22
C PHE A 286 23.46 1.28 14.62
N ALA A 287 24.56 1.75 15.20
CA ALA A 287 24.50 2.55 16.42
C ALA A 287 23.98 3.97 16.10
N PRO A 288 23.16 4.59 16.97
CA PRO A 288 22.75 5.98 16.80
C PRO A 288 23.96 6.91 16.58
N GLY A 289 23.89 7.77 15.56
CA GLY A 289 24.99 8.67 15.18
C GLY A 289 26.02 8.05 14.22
N ARG A 290 25.82 6.80 13.78
CA ARG A 290 26.67 6.09 12.80
C ARG A 290 25.91 5.68 11.54
N PHE A 291 24.71 6.19 11.30
CA PHE A 291 23.90 5.80 10.16
C PHE A 291 24.52 6.22 8.82
N VAL A 292 25.05 7.44 8.69
CA VAL A 292 25.68 7.93 7.46
C VAL A 292 26.91 7.09 7.13
N GLU A 293 27.73 6.75 8.13
CA GLU A 293 28.86 5.84 7.96
C GLU A 293 28.39 4.45 7.50
N PHE A 294 27.39 3.88 8.19
CA PHE A 294 26.78 2.61 7.83
C PHE A 294 26.26 2.62 6.38
N LEU A 295 25.58 3.70 5.98
CA LEU A 295 25.00 3.88 4.65
C LEU A 295 26.07 3.91 3.57
N LEU A 296 27.14 4.67 3.76
CA LEU A 296 28.24 4.80 2.80
C LEU A 296 29.09 3.53 2.68
N GLN A 297 29.08 2.67 3.70
CA GLN A 297 29.79 1.38 3.69
C GLN A 297 29.00 0.24 3.03
N ARG A 298 27.70 0.42 2.77
CA ARG A 298 26.87 -0.60 2.11
C ARG A 298 27.44 -1.00 0.75
N PRO A 299 27.43 -2.29 0.36
CA PRO A 299 28.00 -2.74 -0.91
C PRO A 299 27.45 -2.06 -2.16
N ASP A 300 26.14 -1.75 -2.16
CA ASP A 300 25.44 -1.10 -3.28
C ASP A 300 25.63 0.43 -3.34
N VAL A 301 26.07 1.06 -2.24
CA VAL A 301 26.35 2.50 -2.18
C VAL A 301 27.84 2.78 -2.33
N ARG A 302 28.70 1.96 -1.70
CA ARG A 302 30.14 2.19 -1.59
C ARG A 302 30.83 2.38 -2.94
N TYR A 303 30.47 1.56 -3.93
CA TYR A 303 31.06 1.65 -5.27
C TYR A 303 30.68 2.97 -5.94
N VAL A 304 29.38 3.27 -5.97
CA VAL A 304 28.82 4.46 -6.61
C VAL A 304 29.30 5.74 -5.93
N TRP A 305 29.35 5.75 -4.59
CA TRP A 305 29.90 6.86 -3.80
C TRP A 305 31.35 7.14 -4.14
N LYS A 306 32.17 6.09 -4.33
CA LYS A 306 33.56 6.24 -4.75
C LYS A 306 33.65 6.80 -6.17
N SER A 307 32.90 6.24 -7.13
CA SER A 307 32.87 6.73 -8.52
C SER A 307 32.47 8.20 -8.60
N TYR A 308 31.50 8.62 -7.79
CA TYR A 308 31.01 9.99 -7.72
C TYR A 308 32.04 10.95 -7.08
N THR A 309 32.54 10.65 -5.87
CA THR A 309 33.47 11.54 -5.14
C THR A 309 34.90 11.54 -5.69
N GLN A 310 35.26 10.53 -6.49
CA GLN A 310 36.57 10.37 -7.13
C GLN A 310 36.50 10.44 -8.66
N HIS A 311 35.43 11.01 -9.21
CA HIS A 311 35.22 11.09 -10.65
C HIS A 311 36.35 11.83 -11.38
N GLU A 312 36.65 11.46 -12.62
CA GLU A 312 37.71 12.05 -13.43
C GLU A 312 37.57 13.58 -13.57
N PHE A 313 36.35 14.07 -13.84
CA PHE A 313 36.02 15.50 -13.87
C PHE A 313 36.54 16.29 -12.65
N VAL A 314 36.29 15.82 -11.43
CA VAL A 314 36.73 16.51 -10.22
C VAL A 314 38.24 16.37 -9.98
N GLN A 315 38.87 15.31 -10.50
CA GLN A 315 40.34 15.21 -10.53
C GLN A 315 40.96 16.22 -11.50
N GLN A 316 40.41 16.35 -12.71
CA GLN A 316 40.87 17.32 -13.71
C GLN A 316 40.65 18.79 -13.27
N LEU A 317 39.59 19.07 -12.50
CA LEU A 317 39.39 20.37 -11.85
C LEU A 317 40.56 20.69 -10.90
N ALA A 318 40.93 19.75 -10.04
CA ALA A 318 42.01 19.92 -9.07
C ALA A 318 43.40 20.04 -9.75
N GLN A 319 43.60 19.34 -10.86
CA GLN A 319 44.85 19.39 -11.64
C GLN A 319 44.92 20.59 -12.59
N GLY A 320 43.83 21.34 -12.79
CA GLY A 320 43.76 22.46 -13.74
C GLY A 320 43.74 22.04 -15.21
N THR A 321 43.52 20.76 -15.50
CA THR A 321 43.60 20.16 -16.85
C THR A 321 42.25 20.09 -17.56
N LEU A 322 41.14 20.34 -16.85
CA LEU A 322 39.79 20.30 -17.43
C LEU A 322 39.63 21.34 -18.55
N SER A 323 38.97 20.96 -19.64
CA SER A 323 38.70 21.89 -20.74
C SER A 323 37.70 22.97 -20.31
N ARG A 324 37.92 24.21 -20.77
CA ARG A 324 37.04 25.35 -20.45
C ARG A 324 35.62 25.17 -20.97
N GLU A 325 35.46 24.48 -22.10
CA GLU A 325 34.15 24.17 -22.67
C GLU A 325 33.36 23.18 -21.81
N LEU A 326 34.02 22.14 -21.29
CA LEU A 326 33.40 21.17 -20.39
C LEU A 326 32.99 21.83 -19.08
N PHE A 327 33.84 22.70 -18.53
CA PHE A 327 33.52 23.47 -17.34
C PHE A 327 32.34 24.43 -17.56
N ARG A 328 32.32 25.14 -18.70
CA ARG A 328 31.20 26.00 -19.10
C ARG A 328 29.89 25.21 -19.19
N ASN A 329 29.91 24.04 -19.84
CA ASN A 329 28.71 23.20 -19.99
C ASN A 329 28.23 22.65 -18.65
N TYR A 330 29.15 22.29 -17.75
CA TYR A 330 28.84 21.92 -16.37
C TYR A 330 28.11 23.05 -15.64
N LEU A 331 28.64 24.28 -15.63
CA LEU A 331 28.04 25.42 -14.93
C LEU A 331 26.62 25.73 -15.41
N VAL A 332 26.38 25.66 -16.73
CA VAL A 332 25.05 25.86 -17.33
C VAL A 332 24.06 24.81 -16.83
N GLN A 333 24.46 23.53 -16.85
CA GLN A 333 23.59 22.43 -16.41
C GLN A 333 23.37 22.43 -14.90
N ASP A 334 24.40 22.78 -14.13
CA ASP A 334 24.34 22.89 -12.67
C ASP A 334 23.44 24.06 -12.24
N TYR A 335 23.47 25.21 -12.93
CA TYR A 335 22.53 26.31 -12.70
C TYR A 335 21.05 25.88 -12.89
N LEU A 336 20.77 25.16 -13.97
CA LEU A 336 19.42 24.63 -14.24
C LEU A 336 19.01 23.60 -13.17
N TYR A 337 19.94 22.74 -12.75
CA TYR A 337 19.72 21.79 -11.66
C TYR A 337 19.44 22.48 -10.32
N LEU A 338 20.25 23.46 -9.94
CA LEU A 338 20.13 24.22 -8.68
C LEU A 338 18.78 24.92 -8.57
N THR A 339 18.18 25.33 -9.69
CA THR A 339 16.81 25.86 -9.71
C THR A 339 15.79 24.83 -9.18
N HIS A 340 15.91 23.56 -9.57
CA HIS A 340 15.06 22.49 -9.07
C HIS A 340 15.46 22.01 -7.67
N PHE A 341 16.76 22.05 -7.35
CA PHE A 341 17.28 21.73 -6.03
C PHE A 341 16.77 22.73 -4.96
N ALA A 342 16.73 24.03 -5.29
CA ALA A 342 16.13 25.07 -4.46
C ALA A 342 14.63 24.83 -4.23
N ARG A 343 13.87 24.53 -5.29
CA ARG A 343 12.45 24.17 -5.19
C ARG A 343 12.22 22.96 -4.30
N THR A 344 13.12 21.99 -4.35
CA THR A 344 12.99 20.77 -3.57
C THR A 344 13.33 20.99 -2.08
N ASN A 345 14.33 21.83 -1.78
CA ASN A 345 14.60 22.24 -0.41
C ASN A 345 13.47 23.12 0.17
N ALA A 346 12.83 23.97 -0.64
CA ALA A 346 11.61 24.66 -0.23
C ALA A 346 10.45 23.69 0.06
N LEU A 347 10.33 22.60 -0.72
CA LEU A 347 9.37 21.53 -0.45
C LEU A 347 9.70 20.75 0.82
N ALA A 348 10.99 20.56 1.14
CA ALA A 348 11.43 20.01 2.41
C ALA A 348 11.02 20.91 3.59
N ALA A 349 11.12 22.24 3.44
CA ALA A 349 10.61 23.18 4.43
C ALA A 349 9.10 23.00 4.64
N TYR A 350 8.31 22.94 3.56
CA TYR A 350 6.85 22.73 3.63
C TYR A 350 6.45 21.43 4.35
N LYS A 351 7.23 20.35 4.21
CA LYS A 351 6.93 19.06 4.86
C LYS A 351 7.41 18.96 6.30
N SER A 352 8.20 19.91 6.77
CA SER A 352 8.69 19.91 8.14
C SER A 352 7.57 20.27 9.11
N THR A 353 7.54 19.60 10.26
CA THR A 353 6.63 19.92 11.38
C THR A 353 7.29 20.80 12.45
N SER A 354 8.58 21.13 12.30
CA SER A 354 9.35 21.96 13.24
C SER A 354 9.84 23.26 12.58
N MET A 355 9.73 24.38 13.30
CA MET A 355 10.24 25.68 12.87
C MET A 355 11.75 25.69 12.68
N ASP A 356 12.50 24.96 13.51
CA ASP A 356 13.96 24.86 13.37
C ASP A 356 14.35 24.19 12.04
N SER A 357 13.63 23.15 11.66
CA SER A 357 13.85 22.42 10.40
C SER A 357 13.35 23.20 9.17
N ILE A 358 12.30 24.03 9.32
CA ILE A 358 11.86 24.98 8.28
C ILE A 358 12.94 26.03 8.06
N SER A 359 13.44 26.63 9.15
CA SER A 359 14.52 27.63 9.12
C SER A 359 15.79 27.06 8.47
N ALA A 360 16.21 25.85 8.86
CA ALA A 360 17.35 25.16 8.26
C ALA A 360 17.18 24.96 6.74
N SER A 361 16.00 24.55 6.29
CA SER A 361 15.71 24.36 4.86
C SER A 361 15.72 25.69 4.08
N ALA A 362 15.21 26.77 4.68
CA ALA A 362 15.25 28.11 4.10
C ALA A 362 16.69 28.64 3.96
N HIS A 363 17.54 28.40 4.97
CA HIS A 363 18.97 28.73 4.89
C HIS A 363 19.68 27.98 3.76
N ILE A 364 19.33 26.72 3.49
CA ILE A 364 19.86 25.97 2.35
C ILE A 364 19.42 26.61 1.03
N VAL A 365 18.16 27.04 0.89
CA VAL A 365 17.69 27.74 -0.32
C VAL A 365 18.45 29.04 -0.57
N LEU A 366 18.71 29.83 0.47
CA LEU A 366 19.51 31.05 0.35
C LEU A 366 20.97 30.76 -0.03
N HIS A 367 21.53 29.63 0.42
CA HIS A 367 22.86 29.20 0.00
C HIS A 367 22.88 28.80 -1.48
N ILE A 368 21.87 28.07 -1.95
CA ILE A 368 21.71 27.70 -3.37
C ILE A 368 21.61 28.96 -4.25
N GLU A 369 20.89 30.00 -3.81
CA GLU A 369 20.80 31.26 -4.54
C GLU A 369 22.18 31.93 -4.71
N ARG A 370 23.02 31.92 -3.68
CA ARG A 370 24.40 32.44 -3.77
C ARG A 370 25.24 31.65 -4.76
N GLU A 371 25.12 30.33 -4.74
CA GLU A 371 25.80 29.44 -5.68
C GLU A 371 25.37 29.68 -7.12
N MET A 372 24.07 29.87 -7.35
CA MET A 372 23.54 30.25 -8.67
C MET A 372 24.09 31.59 -9.16
N CYS A 373 24.28 32.58 -8.29
CA CYS A 373 24.92 33.85 -8.64
C CYS A 373 26.39 33.66 -9.06
N LEU A 374 27.14 32.81 -8.37
CA LEU A 374 28.52 32.49 -8.75
C LEU A 374 28.59 31.85 -10.15
N HIS A 375 27.66 30.93 -10.46
CA HIS A 375 27.59 30.32 -11.80
C HIS A 375 27.30 31.36 -12.89
N LEU A 376 26.42 32.33 -12.63
CA LEU A 376 26.16 33.44 -13.55
C LEU A 376 27.41 34.29 -13.79
N ASP A 377 28.17 34.63 -12.74
CA ASP A 377 29.42 35.40 -12.85
C ASP A 377 30.48 34.66 -13.67
N TYR A 378 30.60 33.34 -13.51
CA TYR A 378 31.48 32.52 -14.34
C TYR A 378 31.01 32.47 -15.79
N CYS A 379 29.72 32.21 -16.03
CA CYS A 379 29.15 32.17 -17.37
C CYS A 379 29.28 33.51 -18.12
N GLN A 380 29.24 34.65 -17.41
CA GLN A 380 29.47 35.96 -18.00
C GLN A 380 30.89 36.11 -18.55
N GLN A 381 31.91 35.54 -17.88
CA GLN A 381 33.29 35.51 -18.39
C GLN A 381 33.42 34.67 -19.66
N PHE A 382 32.49 33.74 -19.89
CA PHE A 382 32.39 32.96 -21.12
C PHE A 382 31.47 33.60 -22.18
N GLY A 383 30.97 34.81 -21.94
CA GLY A 383 30.11 35.55 -22.87
C GLY A 383 28.66 35.07 -22.92
N LEU A 384 28.18 34.33 -21.91
CA LEU A 384 26.80 33.87 -21.82
C LEU A 384 25.97 34.80 -20.92
N SER A 385 24.80 35.22 -21.40
CA SER A 385 23.83 35.93 -20.57
C SER A 385 22.96 34.95 -19.76
N ARG A 386 22.30 35.44 -18.71
CA ARG A 386 21.32 34.64 -17.96
C ARG A 386 20.22 34.05 -18.86
N SER A 387 19.76 34.82 -19.84
CA SER A 387 18.74 34.34 -20.78
C SER A 387 19.28 33.21 -21.66
N ASP A 388 20.56 33.20 -22.00
CA ASP A 388 21.17 32.12 -22.79
C ASP A 388 21.24 30.82 -21.98
N ILE A 389 21.49 30.93 -20.67
CA ILE A 389 21.53 29.80 -19.74
C ILE A 389 20.12 29.25 -19.51
N GLU A 390 19.13 30.10 -19.23
CA GLU A 390 17.75 29.67 -18.96
C GLU A 390 17.05 29.07 -20.19
N ASN A 391 17.48 29.44 -21.41
CA ASN A 391 16.96 28.87 -22.66
C ASN A 391 17.71 27.61 -23.11
N GLN A 392 18.79 27.22 -22.44
CA GLN A 392 19.51 25.97 -22.73
C GLN A 392 18.66 24.75 -22.38
N ARG A 393 18.81 23.69 -23.19
CA ARG A 393 18.13 22.43 -22.93
C ARG A 393 18.80 21.72 -21.77
N GLU A 394 18.01 21.31 -20.78
CA GLU A 394 18.48 20.43 -19.72
C GLU A 394 18.98 19.10 -20.32
N SER A 395 20.17 18.70 -19.92
CA SER A 395 20.77 17.41 -20.26
C SER A 395 19.92 16.27 -19.70
N GLN A 396 20.02 15.10 -20.31
CA GLN A 396 19.26 13.93 -19.85
C GLN A 396 19.61 13.56 -18.40
N ALA A 397 20.87 13.73 -17.99
CA ALA A 397 21.29 13.56 -16.60
C ALA A 397 20.65 14.60 -15.65
N CYS A 398 20.65 15.89 -16.02
CA CYS A 398 20.01 16.95 -15.23
C CYS A 398 18.50 16.71 -15.08
N VAL A 399 17.82 16.31 -16.17
CA VAL A 399 16.39 15.96 -16.16
C VAL A 399 16.13 14.75 -15.28
N ALA A 400 16.93 13.69 -15.39
CA ALA A 400 16.76 12.46 -14.62
C ALA A 400 16.88 12.74 -13.12
N TYR A 401 17.89 13.53 -12.72
CA TYR A 401 18.12 13.81 -11.31
C TYR A 401 17.10 14.79 -10.74
N SER A 402 16.80 15.88 -11.46
CA SER A 402 15.77 16.84 -11.05
C SER A 402 14.41 16.17 -10.91
N ARG A 403 14.03 15.27 -11.83
CA ARG A 403 12.80 14.48 -11.72
C ARG A 403 12.82 13.54 -10.52
N TYR A 404 13.92 12.83 -10.28
CA TYR A 404 14.02 11.92 -9.15
C TYR A 404 13.79 12.64 -7.81
N VAL A 405 14.50 13.74 -7.56
CA VAL A 405 14.40 14.47 -6.29
C VAL A 405 13.02 15.14 -6.16
N LEU A 406 12.46 15.70 -7.23
CA LEU A 406 11.11 16.27 -7.21
C LEU A 406 10.02 15.20 -7.03
N ASP A 407 10.16 14.02 -7.62
CA ASP A 407 9.20 12.92 -7.48
C ASP A 407 9.24 12.34 -6.05
N VAL A 408 10.42 12.17 -5.47
CA VAL A 408 10.57 11.84 -4.04
C VAL A 408 9.93 12.94 -3.19
N GLY A 409 10.24 14.20 -3.49
CA GLY A 409 9.66 15.34 -2.79
C GLY A 409 8.13 15.37 -2.90
N GLN A 410 7.53 15.00 -4.02
CA GLN A 410 6.08 15.01 -4.15
C GLN A 410 5.42 13.80 -3.46
N SER A 411 6.01 12.61 -3.63
CA SER A 411 5.37 11.34 -3.26
C SER A 411 5.74 10.81 -1.87
N GLN A 412 6.81 11.30 -1.25
CA GLN A 412 7.35 10.73 0.00
C GLN A 412 7.33 11.71 1.17
N ASP A 413 7.62 11.18 2.36
CA ASP A 413 7.80 11.99 3.56
C ASP A 413 9.08 12.83 3.50
N TRP A 414 9.24 13.68 4.50
CA TRP A 414 10.37 14.59 4.62
C TRP A 414 11.71 13.84 4.74
N LEU A 415 11.79 12.73 5.48
CA LEU A 415 13.04 12.01 5.69
C LEU A 415 13.51 11.35 4.39
N ALA A 416 12.61 10.75 3.61
CA ALA A 416 12.94 10.23 2.29
C ALA A 416 13.47 11.32 1.34
N LEU A 417 12.92 12.53 1.43
CA LEU A 417 13.43 13.67 0.67
C LEU A 417 14.84 14.07 1.10
N GLN A 418 15.11 14.13 2.41
CA GLN A 418 16.47 14.37 2.93
C GLN A 418 17.45 13.28 2.47
N MET A 419 17.04 12.01 2.48
CA MET A 419 17.84 10.89 1.98
C MET A 419 18.14 10.97 0.48
N ALA A 420 17.26 11.59 -0.31
CA ALA A 420 17.44 11.80 -1.75
C ALA A 420 18.30 13.02 -2.08
N LEU A 421 18.30 14.04 -1.21
CA LEU A 421 19.13 15.25 -1.32
C LEU A 421 20.56 15.03 -0.76
N ALA A 422 20.73 14.06 0.15
CA ALA A 422 21.98 13.77 0.84
C ALA A 422 23.20 13.55 -0.09
N PRO A 423 23.11 12.84 -1.25
CA PRO A 423 24.27 12.65 -2.12
C PRO A 423 24.88 13.96 -2.64
N CYS A 424 24.07 14.97 -2.96
CA CYS A 424 24.58 16.29 -3.35
C CYS A 424 25.30 16.95 -2.18
N LEU A 425 24.60 17.08 -1.06
CA LEU A 425 25.12 17.78 0.11
C LEU A 425 26.43 17.13 0.61
N LEU A 426 26.39 15.81 0.87
CA LEU A 426 27.52 15.07 1.41
C LEU A 426 28.64 14.88 0.37
N GLY A 427 28.28 14.64 -0.88
CA GLY A 427 29.22 14.26 -1.94
C GLY A 427 30.14 15.37 -2.38
N TYR A 428 29.60 16.57 -2.62
CA TYR A 428 30.39 17.72 -3.02
C TYR A 428 31.37 18.12 -1.90
N GLY A 429 30.91 18.10 -0.64
CA GLY A 429 31.78 18.36 0.51
C GLY A 429 32.90 17.32 0.65
N ALA A 430 32.56 16.03 0.54
CA ALA A 430 33.54 14.95 0.62
C ALA A 430 34.55 14.99 -0.53
N ALA A 431 34.11 15.28 -1.76
CA ALA A 431 34.98 15.42 -2.92
C ALA A 431 35.93 16.62 -2.76
N ALA A 432 35.39 17.79 -2.43
CA ALA A 432 36.17 19.02 -2.28
C ALA A 432 37.19 18.92 -1.14
N GLN A 433 36.80 18.39 0.03
CA GLN A 433 37.70 18.21 1.16
C GLN A 433 38.87 17.27 0.81
N ARG A 434 38.59 16.17 0.11
CA ARG A 434 39.64 15.26 -0.39
C ARG A 434 40.60 15.96 -1.34
N LEU A 435 40.09 16.74 -2.29
CA LEU A 435 40.91 17.44 -3.29
C LEU A 435 41.72 18.57 -2.67
N HIS A 436 41.13 19.33 -1.74
CA HIS A 436 41.80 20.41 -1.02
C HIS A 436 42.99 19.89 -0.18
N SER A 437 42.85 18.70 0.41
CA SER A 437 43.89 18.02 1.18
C SER A 437 44.86 17.17 0.34
N SER A 438 44.61 17.00 -0.96
CA SER A 438 45.47 16.19 -1.84
C SER A 438 46.74 16.94 -2.24
N ALA A 439 47.87 16.24 -2.24
CA ALA A 439 49.15 16.77 -2.72
C ALA A 439 49.20 16.94 -4.25
N ASP A 440 48.36 16.20 -4.99
CA ASP A 440 48.30 16.21 -6.46
C ASP A 440 47.50 17.38 -7.04
N SER A 441 46.98 18.26 -6.19
CA SER A 441 46.14 19.40 -6.56
C SER A 441 46.97 20.64 -6.87
N VAL A 442 46.73 21.26 -8.03
CA VAL A 442 47.40 22.50 -8.46
C VAL A 442 46.59 23.71 -8.01
N LYS A 443 47.18 24.53 -7.13
CA LYS A 443 46.52 25.72 -6.54
C LYS A 443 46.85 27.00 -7.30
N GLU A 444 48.13 27.24 -7.58
CA GLU A 444 48.58 28.45 -8.25
C GLU A 444 48.27 28.39 -9.75
N GLY A 445 47.62 29.43 -10.28
CA GLY A 445 47.29 29.54 -11.70
C GLY A 445 46.14 28.62 -12.18
N ASN A 446 45.53 27.84 -11.29
CA ASN A 446 44.40 26.98 -11.64
C ASN A 446 43.09 27.80 -11.72
N PRO A 447 42.47 27.93 -12.90
CA PRO A 447 41.27 28.74 -13.08
C PRO A 447 40.02 28.17 -12.36
N TYR A 448 40.09 26.92 -11.90
CA TYR A 448 38.98 26.21 -11.25
C TYR A 448 39.13 26.09 -9.73
N TRP A 449 40.27 26.50 -9.16
CA TRP A 449 40.58 26.30 -7.73
C TRP A 449 39.52 26.89 -6.79
N LYS A 450 38.99 28.06 -7.15
CA LYS A 450 37.94 28.75 -6.39
C LYS A 450 36.65 27.91 -6.25
N TRP A 451 36.35 27.01 -7.19
CA TRP A 451 35.24 26.06 -7.05
C TRP A 451 35.49 25.11 -5.87
N ILE A 452 36.71 24.58 -5.74
CA ILE A 452 37.08 23.66 -4.64
C ILE A 452 37.04 24.40 -3.30
N GLU A 453 37.53 25.64 -3.25
CA GLU A 453 37.50 26.48 -2.04
C GLU A 453 36.08 26.73 -1.53
N ASN A 454 35.11 26.93 -2.42
CA ASN A 454 33.71 27.18 -2.03
C ASN A 454 33.08 25.99 -1.29
N TYR A 455 33.36 24.74 -1.67
CA TYR A 455 32.77 23.55 -1.02
C TYR A 455 33.54 23.07 0.22
N VAL A 456 34.70 23.67 0.53
CA VAL A 456 35.41 23.48 1.81
C VAL A 456 35.26 24.68 2.75
N ALA A 457 34.54 25.72 2.33
CA ALA A 457 34.28 26.90 3.15
C ALA A 457 33.39 26.56 4.37
N ASP A 458 33.52 27.36 5.42
CA ASP A 458 32.86 27.13 6.71
C ASP A 458 31.33 26.99 6.60
N ASP A 459 30.71 27.74 5.68
CA ASP A 459 29.26 27.72 5.48
C ASP A 459 28.76 26.41 4.84
N TYR A 460 29.47 25.88 3.85
CA TYR A 460 29.15 24.58 3.24
C TYR A 460 29.43 23.42 4.21
N VAL A 461 30.56 23.45 4.93
CA VAL A 461 30.91 22.43 5.94
C VAL A 461 29.87 22.39 7.06
N GLU A 462 29.40 23.55 7.52
CA GLU A 462 28.35 23.63 8.54
C GLU A 462 27.00 23.11 8.01
N ALA A 463 26.68 23.33 6.72
CA ALA A 463 25.49 22.78 6.08
C ALA A 463 25.54 21.23 6.04
N VAL A 464 26.69 20.65 5.68
CA VAL A 464 26.92 19.19 5.69
C VAL A 464 26.77 18.61 7.10
N ARG A 465 27.33 19.28 8.12
CA ARG A 465 27.22 18.86 9.52
C ARG A 465 25.78 18.85 10.01
N LYS A 466 25.03 19.95 9.76
CA LYS A 466 23.62 20.07 10.15
C LYS A 466 22.74 19.04 9.41
N GLY A 467 22.92 18.89 8.11
CA GLY A 467 22.19 17.90 7.30
C GLY A 467 22.41 16.47 7.79
N SER A 468 23.67 16.11 8.07
CA SER A 468 24.02 14.78 8.59
C SER A 468 23.39 14.52 9.95
N ALA A 469 23.53 15.44 10.91
CA ALA A 469 22.96 15.28 12.27
C ALA A 469 21.43 15.13 12.26
N LEU A 470 20.79 15.81 11.31
CA LEU A 470 19.34 15.78 11.12
C LEU A 470 18.86 14.45 10.52
N ILE A 471 19.61 13.85 9.59
CA ILE A 471 19.38 12.49 9.10
C ILE A 471 19.61 11.47 10.23
N GLU A 472 20.73 11.56 10.96
CA GLU A 472 21.12 10.67 12.06
C GLU A 472 20.09 10.63 13.19
N SER A 473 19.55 11.78 13.59
CA SER A 473 18.55 11.84 14.65
C SER A 473 17.16 11.36 14.20
N SER A 474 16.85 11.48 12.90
CA SER A 474 15.53 11.14 12.35
C SER A 474 15.41 9.66 12.00
N ILE A 475 16.49 9.04 11.53
CA ILE A 475 16.52 7.64 11.11
C ILE A 475 16.38 6.67 12.29
N CYS A 476 16.88 7.06 13.47
CA CYS A 476 16.74 6.26 14.71
C CYS A 476 15.29 6.09 15.18
N LYS A 477 14.37 6.91 14.66
CA LYS A 477 12.93 6.86 14.99
C LYS A 477 12.13 5.99 14.03
N GLN A 478 12.79 5.37 13.04
CA GLN A 478 12.15 4.59 11.99
C GLN A 478 12.17 3.09 12.30
N SER A 479 11.22 2.34 11.76
CA SER A 479 11.24 0.88 11.81
C SER A 479 12.36 0.33 10.89
N PRO A 480 12.90 -0.88 11.15
CA PRO A 480 13.97 -1.44 10.34
C PRO A 480 13.59 -1.57 8.86
N ALA A 481 12.34 -1.94 8.57
CA ALA A 481 11.83 -2.02 7.20
C ALA A 481 11.83 -0.65 6.51
N ARG A 482 11.48 0.43 7.23
CA ARG A 482 11.54 1.80 6.68
C ARG A 482 12.98 2.24 6.47
N VAL A 483 13.90 1.91 7.37
CA VAL A 483 15.32 2.19 7.20
C VAL A 483 15.87 1.49 5.94
N GLU A 484 15.53 0.21 5.73
CA GLU A 484 15.94 -0.53 4.53
C GLU A 484 15.43 0.12 3.25
N GLU A 485 14.16 0.56 3.23
CA GLU A 485 13.57 1.29 2.10
C GLU A 485 14.32 2.61 1.82
N LEU A 486 14.60 3.40 2.86
CA LEU A 486 15.29 4.69 2.75
C LEU A 486 16.73 4.53 2.25
N GLN A 487 17.42 3.48 2.68
CA GLN A 487 18.78 3.17 2.20
C GLN A 487 18.78 2.85 0.70
N GLY A 488 17.78 2.10 0.21
CA GLY A 488 17.61 1.81 -1.22
C GLY A 488 17.41 3.07 -2.07
N LYS A 489 16.70 4.08 -1.54
CA LYS A 489 16.53 5.38 -2.21
C LYS A 489 17.83 6.16 -2.30
N THR A 490 18.66 6.10 -1.27
CA THR A 490 19.97 6.74 -1.33
C THR A 490 20.90 6.03 -2.31
N ALA A 491 20.88 4.71 -2.40
CA ALA A 491 21.60 3.99 -3.45
C ALA A 491 21.15 4.41 -4.86
N GLN A 492 19.83 4.55 -5.07
CA GLN A 492 19.28 5.04 -6.32
C GLN A 492 19.71 6.49 -6.62
N ALA A 493 19.64 7.38 -5.63
CA ALA A 493 20.08 8.77 -5.77
C ALA A 493 21.56 8.86 -6.15
N HIS A 494 22.41 8.07 -5.50
CA HIS A 494 23.83 7.96 -5.84
C HIS A 494 24.06 7.47 -7.27
N SER A 495 23.32 6.45 -7.72
CA SER A 495 23.44 5.93 -9.09
C SER A 495 23.04 6.94 -10.15
N ILE A 496 22.08 7.82 -9.82
CA ILE A 496 21.64 8.89 -10.70
C ILE A 496 22.66 10.03 -10.69
N THR A 497 23.32 10.35 -9.57
CA THR A 497 24.40 11.36 -9.50
C THR A 497 25.70 10.97 -10.20
N GLU A 498 25.93 9.68 -10.44
CA GLU A 498 27.06 9.22 -11.26
C GLU A 498 26.90 9.65 -12.73
N HIS A 499 25.67 9.74 -13.23
CA HIS A 499 25.35 10.04 -14.62
C HIS A 499 25.58 11.51 -15.08
N PRO A 500 25.37 12.56 -14.26
CA PRO A 500 25.69 13.94 -14.61
C PRO A 500 27.19 14.20 -14.74
N ILE A 501 28.04 13.44 -14.06
CA ILE A 501 29.49 13.61 -14.16
C ILE A 501 30.10 12.68 -15.23
N SER A 502 29.43 11.58 -15.58
CA SER A 502 29.89 10.64 -16.61
C SER A 502 29.20 10.82 -17.97
N SER A 503 29.99 11.27 -18.95
CA SER A 503 29.81 11.21 -20.41
C SER A 503 28.83 12.15 -21.13
N GLU A 504 27.64 12.49 -20.61
CA GLU A 504 26.67 13.27 -21.42
C GLU A 504 26.83 14.81 -21.34
N ILE A 505 27.37 15.36 -20.25
CA ILE A 505 27.81 16.78 -20.22
C ILE A 505 29.05 16.99 -21.11
N MET A 506 29.79 15.91 -21.41
CA MET A 506 31.01 15.95 -22.23
C MET A 506 30.80 15.77 -23.74
N ALA A 507 29.63 15.30 -24.19
CA ALA A 507 29.42 14.90 -25.59
C ALA A 507 28.79 15.99 -26.49
N TYR A 508 28.31 17.12 -25.94
CA TYR A 508 27.58 18.15 -26.71
C TYR A 508 28.46 19.28 -27.29
N GLY A 509 29.78 19.09 -27.34
CA GLY A 509 30.76 20.10 -27.80
C GLY A 509 31.47 19.80 -29.13
N ALA A 510 30.98 18.90 -29.99
CA ALA A 510 31.58 18.67 -31.31
C ALA A 510 30.49 18.61 -32.39
N GLY A 511 30.56 19.54 -33.34
CA GLY A 511 29.51 19.85 -34.30
C GLY A 511 29.18 18.77 -35.32
N ASP A 512 28.03 18.98 -35.97
CA ASP A 512 27.61 18.33 -37.21
C ASP A 512 28.78 18.17 -38.19
N TYR A 513 29.19 16.93 -38.48
CA TYR A 513 29.65 16.49 -39.80
C TYR A 513 29.70 14.94 -39.84
N ASP A 514 29.03 14.41 -40.86
CA ASP A 514 29.27 13.13 -41.52
C ASP A 514 28.95 11.81 -40.79
N SER A 515 27.88 11.18 -41.27
CA SER A 515 27.51 9.80 -40.98
C SER A 515 28.42 8.83 -41.76
N SER A 516 29.59 8.48 -41.21
CA SER A 516 30.24 7.20 -41.54
C SER A 516 31.39 6.88 -40.60
N ARG A 517 31.17 5.93 -39.68
CA ARG A 517 32.13 4.91 -39.20
C ARG A 517 31.60 4.26 -37.92
N ARG A 518 31.13 3.02 -38.05
CA ARG A 518 31.13 2.07 -36.93
C ARG A 518 32.57 1.66 -36.68
N THR A 519 33.05 1.82 -35.46
CA THR A 519 34.23 1.12 -34.95
C THR A 519 33.86 0.38 -33.67
N ASP A 520 34.08 -0.93 -33.72
CA ASP A 520 34.02 -1.92 -32.65
C ASP A 520 34.70 -1.45 -31.36
N TYR A 521 34.11 -1.83 -30.22
CA TYR A 521 34.88 -2.21 -29.03
C TYR A 521 34.17 -3.34 -28.25
N GLY A 522 34.62 -4.56 -28.55
CA GLY A 522 34.90 -5.68 -27.65
C GLY A 522 34.00 -5.97 -26.45
N GLY A 523 33.01 -6.84 -26.65
CA GLY A 523 32.41 -7.62 -25.56
C GLY A 523 33.17 -8.93 -25.33
N TYR A 524 33.65 -9.15 -24.12
CA TYR A 524 34.13 -10.46 -23.67
C TYR A 524 32.93 -11.33 -23.28
N SER A 525 32.59 -12.31 -24.12
CA SER A 525 31.67 -13.40 -23.79
C SER A 525 32.40 -14.73 -23.97
N ASN A 526 32.45 -15.48 -22.87
CA ASN A 526 32.99 -16.83 -22.78
C ASN A 526 32.10 -17.81 -23.58
N GLY A 527 32.73 -18.64 -24.40
CA GLY A 527 32.04 -19.50 -25.35
C GLY A 527 31.56 -20.82 -24.77
N TYR A 528 30.42 -21.31 -25.28
CA TYR A 528 30.19 -22.73 -25.52
C TYR A 528 29.50 -22.88 -26.88
N ALA A 529 30.14 -23.69 -27.72
CA ALA A 529 29.82 -23.92 -29.12
C ALA A 529 28.60 -24.83 -29.30
N SER A 530 27.81 -24.60 -30.35
CA SER A 530 27.18 -25.66 -31.11
C SER A 530 26.79 -25.21 -32.51
N GLY A 531 27.39 -25.86 -33.51
CA GLY A 531 26.75 -26.31 -34.75
C GLY A 531 26.14 -25.25 -35.68
N GLY A 532 26.90 -24.85 -36.69
CA GLY A 532 26.39 -24.08 -37.82
C GLY A 532 25.61 -24.92 -38.84
N TYR A 533 24.77 -24.25 -39.61
CA TYR A 533 24.52 -24.53 -41.02
C TYR A 533 24.30 -23.20 -41.76
N SER A 534 25.13 -22.99 -42.76
CA SER A 534 25.05 -21.94 -43.78
C SER A 534 23.98 -22.31 -44.81
N ASN A 535 23.20 -21.34 -45.32
CA ASN A 535 23.23 -20.99 -46.74
C ASN A 535 22.31 -19.79 -47.09
N GLY A 536 22.76 -18.98 -48.06
CA GLY A 536 21.86 -18.62 -49.16
C GLY A 536 21.26 -17.20 -49.22
N ASN A 537 22.13 -16.19 -49.35
CA ASN A 537 22.16 -15.24 -50.48
C ASN A 537 20.84 -14.94 -51.26
N SER A 538 20.44 -13.65 -51.36
CA SER A 538 20.59 -12.85 -52.61
C SER A 538 19.64 -11.65 -52.73
N ASN A 539 20.26 -10.50 -53.05
CA ASN A 539 19.86 -9.41 -53.96
C ASN A 539 18.42 -8.84 -53.96
N GLY A 540 18.24 -7.68 -53.33
CA GLY A 540 18.50 -6.37 -53.95
C GLY A 540 17.86 -6.03 -55.30
N TYR A 541 17.12 -4.92 -55.35
CA TYR A 541 17.16 -3.92 -56.43
C TYR A 541 16.83 -2.53 -55.90
N ALA A 542 17.69 -1.58 -56.28
CA ALA A 542 17.60 -0.15 -56.05
C ALA A 542 16.55 0.51 -56.97
N ALA A 543 16.09 1.72 -56.64
CA ALA A 543 16.41 2.93 -57.39
C ALA A 543 15.57 4.17 -56.97
N THR A 544 16.30 5.24 -56.68
CA THR A 544 16.15 6.62 -57.18
C THR A 544 15.00 7.54 -56.74
N ASN A 545 15.41 8.55 -55.97
CA ASN A 545 15.49 9.99 -56.32
C ASN A 545 14.22 10.86 -56.37
N GLY A 546 14.31 12.05 -55.75
CA GLY A 546 13.44 13.19 -56.07
C GLY A 546 13.27 14.22 -54.95
N TYR A 547 14.25 15.13 -54.81
CA TYR A 547 14.14 16.36 -54.02
C TYR A 547 13.16 17.36 -54.66
N SER A 548 12.40 18.12 -53.85
CA SER A 548 12.17 19.55 -54.12
C SER A 548 11.81 20.30 -52.84
N ASN A 549 12.54 21.38 -52.64
CA ASN A 549 12.49 22.37 -51.58
C ASN A 549 11.36 23.40 -51.82
N GLY A 550 10.96 24.14 -50.79
CA GLY A 550 9.97 25.21 -50.90
C GLY A 550 9.71 25.93 -49.57
N SER A 551 10.66 26.77 -49.18
CA SER A 551 10.57 27.71 -48.04
C SER A 551 10.00 29.04 -48.50
N TYR A 552 9.11 29.68 -47.71
CA TYR A 552 8.92 31.14 -47.70
C TYR A 552 8.21 31.61 -46.41
N GLY A 553 8.86 32.55 -45.71
CA GLY A 553 8.23 33.82 -45.32
C GLY A 553 7.60 33.93 -43.93
N GLY A 554 8.30 34.61 -43.01
CA GLY A 554 7.75 35.08 -41.74
C GLY A 554 7.22 36.53 -41.79
N SER A 555 6.62 36.97 -40.69
CA SER A 555 6.69 38.37 -40.21
C SER A 555 6.16 38.44 -38.77
N GLY A 556 6.87 39.20 -37.92
CA GLY A 556 6.54 39.42 -36.51
C GLY A 556 5.56 40.56 -36.26
N GLY A 557 5.19 40.73 -34.99
CA GLY A 557 4.35 41.82 -34.47
C GLY A 557 4.25 41.80 -32.94
N ALA A 558 4.71 42.87 -32.32
CA ALA A 558 4.96 43.12 -30.90
C ALA A 558 3.78 43.08 -29.91
N GLY A 559 4.10 42.80 -28.63
CA GLY A 559 3.86 43.72 -27.51
C GLY A 559 2.57 43.56 -26.69
N GLY A 560 2.72 43.25 -25.40
CA GLY A 560 1.66 43.41 -24.40
C GLY A 560 2.01 42.86 -23.02
N TYR A 561 2.61 43.71 -22.16
CA TYR A 561 2.72 43.46 -20.72
C TYR A 561 1.33 43.61 -20.06
N GLY A 562 0.91 42.60 -19.32
CA GLY A 562 -0.28 42.63 -18.47
C GLY A 562 -0.16 41.62 -17.34
N GLY A 563 -0.02 42.12 -16.11
CA GLY A 563 0.14 41.31 -14.90
C GLY A 563 -1.09 40.47 -14.56
N GLY A 564 -0.85 39.35 -13.88
CA GLY A 564 -1.89 38.45 -13.40
C GLY A 564 -1.37 37.45 -12.38
N SER A 565 -1.67 37.73 -11.11
CA SER A 565 -1.84 36.83 -9.95
C SER A 565 -1.45 35.35 -10.14
N TYR A 566 -0.37 34.89 -9.48
CA TYR A 566 0.00 33.47 -9.42
C TYR A 566 -0.58 32.81 -8.17
N GLY A 567 -1.72 32.16 -8.35
CA GLY A 567 -2.29 31.19 -7.41
C GLY A 567 -1.96 29.75 -7.81
N GLY A 568 -1.52 28.95 -6.84
CA GLY A 568 -1.83 27.52 -6.69
C GLY A 568 -1.26 26.52 -7.70
N GLY A 569 -0.15 25.85 -7.34
CA GLY A 569 0.36 24.69 -8.07
C GLY A 569 -0.55 23.46 -7.92
N GLY A 570 -1.13 23.00 -9.03
CA GLY A 570 -1.95 21.79 -9.14
C GLY A 570 -1.22 20.62 -9.80
N ASP A 571 -1.60 19.40 -9.40
CA ASP A 571 -1.12 18.09 -9.88
C ASP A 571 -0.91 18.04 -11.41
N LYS A 572 0.17 17.43 -11.91
CA LYS A 572 0.36 17.23 -13.37
C LYS A 572 -0.77 16.43 -14.05
N MET A 573 -1.62 15.74 -13.28
CA MET A 573 -2.85 15.09 -13.78
C MET A 573 -4.10 16.01 -13.69
N SER A 574 -4.06 17.04 -12.83
CA SER A 574 -5.04 18.12 -12.83
C SER A 574 -4.87 19.07 -14.03
N ASN A 575 -3.64 19.22 -14.54
CA ASN A 575 -3.32 20.06 -15.70
C ASN A 575 -3.61 19.41 -17.08
N LEU A 576 -3.86 18.09 -17.17
CA LEU A 576 -4.24 17.43 -18.42
C LEU A 576 -5.57 17.99 -18.93
N GLY A 577 -5.59 18.62 -20.10
CA GLY A 577 -6.75 19.34 -20.61
C GLY A 577 -6.94 20.76 -20.05
N ALA A 578 -5.94 21.35 -19.39
CA ALA A 578 -5.94 22.78 -19.07
C ALA A 578 -5.91 23.67 -20.33
N GLY A 579 -5.38 23.14 -21.46
CA GLY A 579 -5.45 23.78 -22.77
C GLY A 579 -6.71 23.45 -23.58
N LEU A 580 -7.68 22.71 -23.02
CA LEU A 580 -8.96 22.47 -23.71
C LEU A 580 -9.73 23.79 -23.85
N LYS A 581 -10.07 24.13 -25.09
CA LYS A 581 -10.91 25.30 -25.36
C LYS A 581 -12.33 25.03 -24.87
N THR A 582 -12.89 25.94 -24.06
CA THR A 582 -14.30 25.88 -23.66
C THR A 582 -15.18 25.96 -24.91
N GLN A 583 -16.10 24.99 -25.07
CA GLN A 583 -17.09 25.02 -26.15
C GLN A 583 -18.30 25.81 -25.69
N HIS A 584 -18.76 26.75 -26.51
CA HIS A 584 -20.04 27.42 -26.32
C HIS A 584 -21.08 26.77 -27.23
N TRP A 585 -22.15 26.25 -26.62
CA TRP A 585 -23.25 25.61 -27.31
C TRP A 585 -24.42 26.58 -27.36
N ASP A 586 -24.74 27.08 -28.54
CA ASP A 586 -25.93 27.89 -28.77
C ASP A 586 -27.07 27.01 -29.30
N PRO A 587 -28.14 26.78 -28.50
CA PRO A 587 -29.28 25.96 -28.90
C PRO A 587 -29.96 26.37 -30.20
N ALA A 588 -29.86 27.63 -30.61
CA ALA A 588 -30.49 28.12 -31.83
C ALA A 588 -29.74 27.70 -33.11
N THR A 589 -28.42 27.53 -33.02
CA THR A 589 -27.54 27.25 -34.17
C THR A 589 -27.03 25.81 -34.22
N MET A 590 -27.26 25.03 -33.16
CA MET A 590 -26.88 23.61 -33.13
C MET A 590 -27.67 22.78 -34.16
N PRO A 591 -27.00 21.93 -34.97
CA PRO A 591 -27.68 21.00 -35.86
C PRO A 591 -28.62 20.07 -35.10
N LYS A 592 -29.89 20.03 -35.50
CA LYS A 592 -30.87 19.09 -34.96
C LYS A 592 -30.54 17.67 -35.39
N PHE A 593 -30.85 16.71 -34.53
CA PHE A 593 -30.69 15.30 -34.82
C PHE A 593 -31.84 14.48 -34.25
N GLU A 594 -32.12 13.36 -34.89
CA GLU A 594 -33.10 12.39 -34.40
C GLU A 594 -32.46 11.54 -33.29
N LYS A 595 -33.21 11.30 -32.21
CA LYS A 595 -32.79 10.48 -31.06
C LYS A 595 -33.75 9.35 -30.73
N SER A 596 -35.03 9.52 -31.05
CA SER A 596 -36.08 8.58 -30.68
C SER A 596 -36.44 7.74 -31.90
N PHE A 597 -35.95 6.50 -31.92
CA PHE A 597 -36.15 5.56 -33.02
C PHE A 597 -37.07 4.41 -32.63
N TYR A 598 -37.33 4.26 -31.34
CA TYR A 598 -38.13 3.16 -30.83
C TYR A 598 -39.57 3.28 -31.31
N LYS A 599 -39.99 2.28 -32.10
CA LYS A 599 -41.39 2.04 -32.42
C LYS A 599 -41.78 0.75 -31.72
N GLU A 600 -42.71 0.86 -30.78
CA GLU A 600 -43.19 -0.28 -30.02
C GLU A 600 -43.89 -1.27 -30.96
N ASP A 601 -43.52 -2.54 -30.88
CA ASP A 601 -44.15 -3.60 -31.67
C ASP A 601 -45.62 -3.78 -31.23
N PRO A 602 -46.57 -4.00 -32.17
CA PRO A 602 -47.98 -4.17 -31.82
C PRO A 602 -48.25 -5.25 -30.77
N ASN A 603 -47.43 -6.32 -30.74
CA ASN A 603 -47.56 -7.36 -29.73
C ASN A 603 -47.19 -6.87 -28.33
N ILE A 604 -46.22 -5.95 -28.23
CA ILE A 604 -45.84 -5.31 -26.97
C ILE A 604 -46.92 -4.34 -26.51
N THR A 605 -47.50 -3.56 -27.43
CA THR A 605 -48.60 -2.61 -27.13
C THR A 605 -49.86 -3.34 -26.66
N ALA A 606 -50.16 -4.51 -27.21
CA ALA A 606 -51.29 -5.34 -26.82
C ALA A 606 -51.17 -5.94 -25.40
N ARG A 607 -49.95 -6.03 -24.83
CA ARG A 607 -49.73 -6.55 -23.48
C ARG A 607 -50.38 -5.65 -22.42
N SER A 608 -51.09 -6.26 -21.49
CA SER A 608 -51.59 -5.58 -20.30
C SER A 608 -50.44 -5.18 -19.37
N SER A 609 -50.64 -4.15 -18.54
CA SER A 609 -49.66 -3.76 -17.51
C SER A 609 -49.29 -4.93 -16.58
N ARG A 610 -50.26 -5.81 -16.30
CA ARG A 610 -50.05 -6.99 -15.46
C ARG A 610 -49.08 -7.98 -16.09
N GLU A 611 -49.21 -8.26 -17.39
CA GLU A 611 -48.29 -9.18 -18.09
C GLU A 611 -46.87 -8.62 -18.14
N VAL A 612 -46.74 -7.30 -18.36
CA VAL A 612 -45.44 -6.61 -18.32
C VAL A 612 -44.79 -6.72 -16.94
N ASP A 613 -45.56 -6.50 -15.87
CA ASP A 613 -45.05 -6.58 -14.50
C ASP A 613 -44.71 -8.03 -14.09
N GLU A 614 -45.49 -9.01 -14.55
CA GLU A 614 -45.19 -10.43 -14.36
C GLU A 614 -43.89 -10.84 -15.09
N PHE A 615 -43.67 -10.36 -16.31
CA PHE A 615 -42.43 -10.59 -17.06
C PHE A 615 -41.23 -9.95 -16.38
N ARG A 616 -41.36 -8.69 -15.94
CA ARG A 616 -40.32 -7.99 -15.16
C ARG A 616 -39.98 -8.75 -13.89
N ARG A 617 -40.97 -9.20 -13.13
CA ARG A 617 -40.75 -10.00 -11.91
C ARG A 617 -40.03 -11.31 -12.21
N LYS A 618 -40.40 -12.01 -13.29
CA LYS A 618 -39.78 -13.29 -13.70
C LYS A 618 -38.29 -13.15 -14.03
N LEU A 619 -37.89 -12.03 -14.61
CA LEU A 619 -36.51 -11.74 -14.98
C LEU A 619 -35.80 -10.80 -14.00
N GLU A 620 -36.40 -10.57 -12.82
CA GLU A 620 -35.85 -9.71 -11.77
C GLU A 620 -35.51 -8.28 -12.25
N ILE A 621 -36.36 -7.74 -13.12
CA ILE A 621 -36.21 -6.40 -13.70
C ILE A 621 -36.94 -5.39 -12.82
N THR A 622 -36.20 -4.42 -12.31
CA THR A 622 -36.73 -3.24 -11.61
C THR A 622 -36.45 -2.00 -12.45
N VAL A 623 -37.46 -1.15 -12.63
CA VAL A 623 -37.34 0.10 -13.42
C VAL A 623 -37.63 1.32 -12.56
N GLN A 624 -36.94 2.43 -12.84
CA GLN A 624 -37.18 3.73 -12.20
C GLN A 624 -37.25 4.84 -13.26
N GLY A 625 -38.08 5.84 -12.99
CA GLY A 625 -38.36 6.95 -13.90
C GLY A 625 -39.79 6.94 -14.43
N LYS A 626 -40.16 7.98 -15.17
CA LYS A 626 -41.52 8.14 -15.74
C LYS A 626 -41.55 7.57 -17.15
N ASN A 627 -42.67 7.00 -17.58
CA ASN A 627 -42.89 6.54 -18.97
C ASN A 627 -41.77 5.62 -19.50
N VAL A 628 -41.35 4.63 -18.70
CA VAL A 628 -40.33 3.65 -19.11
C VAL A 628 -40.90 2.72 -20.19
N PRO A 629 -40.26 2.57 -21.36
CA PRO A 629 -40.70 1.64 -22.41
C PRO A 629 -40.89 0.20 -21.90
N ARG A 630 -41.84 -0.52 -22.50
CA ARG A 630 -42.11 -1.92 -22.14
C ARG A 630 -40.95 -2.82 -22.59
N PRO A 631 -40.64 -3.90 -21.85
CA PRO A 631 -39.56 -4.82 -22.22
C PRO A 631 -39.95 -5.68 -23.44
N VAL A 632 -38.94 -6.07 -24.21
CA VAL A 632 -39.06 -6.97 -25.37
C VAL A 632 -38.76 -8.40 -24.94
N GLU A 633 -39.53 -9.38 -25.42
CA GLU A 633 -39.32 -10.80 -25.06
C GLU A 633 -38.50 -11.56 -26.12
N THR A 634 -38.59 -11.11 -27.36
CA THR A 634 -37.92 -11.71 -28.52
C THR A 634 -37.04 -10.68 -29.23
N PHE A 635 -36.12 -11.13 -30.08
CA PHE A 635 -35.29 -10.19 -30.84
C PHE A 635 -36.11 -9.43 -31.89
N ASP A 636 -37.12 -10.05 -32.48
CA ASP A 636 -37.95 -9.43 -33.53
C ASP A 636 -38.81 -8.28 -32.96
N GLU A 637 -39.20 -8.37 -31.69
CA GLU A 637 -39.87 -7.31 -30.93
C GLU A 637 -39.00 -6.07 -30.64
N ALA A 638 -37.67 -6.18 -30.77
CA ALA A 638 -36.76 -5.09 -30.41
C ALA A 638 -36.82 -3.88 -31.35
N GLY A 639 -37.50 -3.99 -32.50
CA GLY A 639 -37.65 -2.92 -33.47
C GLY A 639 -36.34 -2.54 -34.18
N PHE A 640 -35.34 -3.42 -34.16
CA PHE A 640 -34.07 -3.19 -34.85
C PHE A 640 -34.23 -3.33 -36.37
N PRO A 641 -33.53 -2.50 -37.16
CA PRO A 641 -33.48 -2.66 -38.61
C PRO A 641 -32.92 -4.02 -39.06
N GLY A 642 -33.33 -4.50 -40.24
CA GLY A 642 -32.97 -5.83 -40.76
C GLY A 642 -31.46 -6.11 -40.85
N TYR A 643 -30.63 -5.08 -41.05
CA TYR A 643 -29.17 -5.20 -41.09
C TYR A 643 -28.54 -5.44 -39.71
N VAL A 644 -29.17 -4.99 -38.62
CA VAL A 644 -28.75 -5.31 -37.24
C VAL A 644 -29.28 -6.69 -36.86
N MET A 645 -30.54 -6.97 -37.20
CA MET A 645 -31.19 -8.24 -36.88
C MET A 645 -30.50 -9.45 -37.53
N SER A 646 -30.01 -9.29 -38.76
CA SER A 646 -29.22 -10.34 -39.44
C SER A 646 -27.94 -10.69 -38.65
N GLU A 647 -27.24 -9.69 -38.12
CA GLU A 647 -26.01 -9.90 -37.32
C GLU A 647 -26.33 -10.54 -35.96
N VAL A 648 -27.43 -10.14 -35.31
CA VAL A 648 -27.87 -10.75 -34.04
C VAL A 648 -28.24 -12.22 -34.24
N LYS A 649 -29.00 -12.55 -35.30
CA LYS A 649 -29.36 -13.94 -35.64
C LYS A 649 -28.12 -14.77 -36.01
N ALA A 650 -27.13 -14.18 -36.68
CA ALA A 650 -25.88 -14.85 -37.02
C ALA A 650 -25.03 -15.26 -35.80
N GLN A 651 -25.21 -14.62 -34.64
CA GLN A 651 -24.53 -15.03 -33.40
C GLN A 651 -25.16 -16.26 -32.73
N GLY A 652 -26.33 -16.72 -33.20
CA GLY A 652 -27.00 -17.92 -32.67
C GLY A 652 -27.59 -17.75 -31.27
N PHE A 653 -27.85 -16.52 -30.82
CA PHE A 653 -28.55 -16.29 -29.56
C PHE A 653 -30.02 -16.71 -29.66
N SER A 654 -30.55 -17.37 -28.64
CA SER A 654 -31.93 -17.89 -28.63
C SER A 654 -32.97 -16.85 -28.19
N ARG A 655 -32.61 -15.94 -27.29
CA ARG A 655 -33.47 -14.85 -26.78
C ARG A 655 -32.62 -13.71 -26.20
N PRO A 656 -33.14 -12.48 -26.09
CA PRO A 656 -32.46 -11.40 -25.39
C PRO A 656 -32.24 -11.73 -23.90
N THR A 657 -31.16 -11.21 -23.32
CA THR A 657 -30.95 -11.26 -21.86
C THR A 657 -31.88 -10.28 -21.14
N ALA A 658 -32.02 -10.39 -19.81
CA ALA A 658 -32.90 -9.50 -19.05
C ALA A 658 -32.54 -8.01 -19.21
N ILE A 659 -31.24 -7.68 -19.16
CA ILE A 659 -30.77 -6.30 -19.38
C ILE A 659 -31.00 -5.83 -20.82
N GLN A 660 -30.89 -6.72 -21.82
CA GLN A 660 -31.18 -6.39 -23.22
C GLN A 660 -32.68 -6.16 -23.44
N SER A 661 -33.51 -7.01 -22.85
CA SER A 661 -34.98 -6.99 -22.95
C SER A 661 -35.56 -5.64 -22.54
N GLN A 662 -35.05 -5.06 -21.45
CA GLN A 662 -35.51 -3.74 -20.98
C GLN A 662 -34.62 -2.60 -21.49
N GLY A 663 -33.32 -2.82 -21.66
CA GLY A 663 -32.34 -1.78 -22.00
C GLY A 663 -32.38 -1.33 -23.46
N TRP A 664 -32.67 -2.21 -24.43
CA TRP A 664 -32.81 -1.82 -25.83
C TRP A 664 -33.94 -0.83 -26.10
N PRO A 665 -35.19 -1.08 -25.69
CA PRO A 665 -36.27 -0.12 -25.92
C PRO A 665 -36.00 1.20 -25.17
N MET A 666 -35.36 1.16 -24.00
CA MET A 666 -34.92 2.35 -23.27
C MET A 666 -33.89 3.16 -24.06
N ALA A 667 -32.84 2.52 -24.57
CA ALA A 667 -31.80 3.20 -25.35
C ALA A 667 -32.32 3.71 -26.70
N LEU A 668 -33.17 2.95 -27.40
CA LEU A 668 -33.77 3.36 -28.67
C LEU A 668 -34.79 4.51 -28.52
N SER A 669 -35.32 4.73 -27.32
CA SER A 669 -36.24 5.85 -27.06
C SER A 669 -35.57 7.22 -27.13
N GLY A 670 -34.23 7.27 -27.12
CA GLY A 670 -33.45 8.51 -27.18
C GLY A 670 -33.26 9.23 -25.85
N ARG A 671 -33.73 8.63 -24.75
CA ARG A 671 -33.56 9.15 -23.38
C ARG A 671 -32.23 8.73 -22.77
N ASP A 672 -31.79 9.46 -21.76
CA ASP A 672 -30.65 9.06 -20.95
C ASP A 672 -30.99 7.79 -20.15
N VAL A 673 -30.03 6.87 -20.07
CA VAL A 673 -30.26 5.53 -19.50
C VAL A 673 -29.18 5.20 -18.47
N VAL A 674 -29.59 4.65 -17.34
CA VAL A 674 -28.71 3.95 -16.39
C VAL A 674 -29.09 2.47 -16.38
N GLY A 675 -28.17 1.60 -16.76
CA GLY A 675 -28.38 0.16 -16.81
C GLY A 675 -27.46 -0.60 -15.87
N ILE A 676 -28.05 -1.27 -14.88
CA ILE A 676 -27.33 -1.98 -13.82
C ILE A 676 -27.68 -3.46 -13.91
N ALA A 677 -26.67 -4.28 -14.17
CA ALA A 677 -26.82 -5.73 -14.24
C ALA A 677 -25.48 -6.40 -13.98
N GLU A 678 -25.48 -7.64 -13.49
CA GLU A 678 -24.27 -8.40 -13.19
C GLU A 678 -23.26 -8.49 -14.37
N THR A 679 -22.01 -8.82 -14.06
CA THR A 679 -20.99 -9.07 -15.10
C THR A 679 -21.37 -10.25 -15.97
N GLY A 680 -21.20 -10.12 -17.30
CA GLY A 680 -21.54 -11.19 -18.24
C GLY A 680 -23.02 -11.27 -18.64
N SER A 681 -23.87 -10.34 -18.19
CA SER A 681 -25.30 -10.27 -18.54
C SER A 681 -25.61 -9.71 -19.95
N GLY A 682 -24.59 -9.34 -20.73
CA GLY A 682 -24.77 -8.82 -22.09
C GLY A 682 -24.94 -7.31 -22.22
N LYS A 683 -24.49 -6.52 -21.22
CA LYS A 683 -24.52 -5.04 -21.23
C LYS A 683 -23.91 -4.43 -22.50
N THR A 684 -22.79 -4.96 -22.99
CA THR A 684 -22.10 -4.44 -24.18
C THR A 684 -23.00 -4.38 -25.42
N LEU A 685 -23.72 -5.45 -25.72
CA LEU A 685 -24.67 -5.43 -26.85
C LEU A 685 -25.90 -4.56 -26.58
N THR A 686 -26.17 -4.27 -25.30
CA THR A 686 -27.31 -3.42 -24.91
C THR A 686 -27.10 -1.98 -25.34
N TYR A 687 -25.86 -1.45 -25.30
CA TYR A 687 -25.56 -0.11 -25.80
C TYR A 687 -24.94 -0.07 -27.20
N CYS A 688 -24.27 -1.12 -27.67
CA CYS A 688 -23.66 -1.14 -29.00
C CYS A 688 -24.70 -1.22 -30.14
N LEU A 689 -25.76 -2.02 -30.00
CA LEU A 689 -26.76 -2.18 -31.08
C LEU A 689 -27.59 -0.90 -31.28
N PRO A 690 -28.11 -0.24 -30.22
CA PRO A 690 -28.76 1.06 -30.38
C PRO A 690 -27.83 2.13 -30.93
N ALA A 691 -26.53 2.12 -30.56
CA ALA A 691 -25.55 3.04 -31.14
C ALA A 691 -25.41 2.90 -32.67
N ILE A 692 -25.48 1.67 -33.20
CA ILE A 692 -25.46 1.42 -34.65
C ILE A 692 -26.71 2.00 -35.33
N VAL A 693 -27.89 1.84 -34.73
CA VAL A 693 -29.13 2.45 -35.25
C VAL A 693 -29.02 3.97 -35.22
N HIS A 694 -28.55 4.52 -34.10
CA HIS A 694 -28.36 5.96 -33.91
C HIS A 694 -27.47 6.56 -34.99
N ILE A 695 -26.32 5.94 -35.28
CA ILE A 695 -25.38 6.40 -36.33
C ILE A 695 -26.05 6.46 -37.71
N ASN A 696 -26.78 5.41 -38.09
CA ASN A 696 -27.38 5.31 -39.41
C ASN A 696 -28.51 6.35 -39.65
N ALA A 697 -29.07 6.90 -38.58
CA ALA A 697 -30.04 7.98 -38.66
C ALA A 697 -29.40 9.38 -38.69
N GLN A 698 -28.07 9.49 -38.56
CA GLN A 698 -27.36 10.77 -38.65
C GLN A 698 -26.84 11.03 -40.07
N PRO A 699 -26.63 12.30 -40.45
CA PRO A 699 -25.90 12.64 -41.67
C PRO A 699 -24.51 12.00 -41.68
N LEU A 700 -24.06 11.57 -42.86
CA LEU A 700 -22.71 11.02 -43.05
C LEU A 700 -21.63 12.00 -42.56
N LEU A 701 -20.49 11.46 -42.12
CA LEU A 701 -19.36 12.28 -41.66
C LEU A 701 -18.74 13.06 -42.82
N ALA A 702 -18.55 14.36 -42.62
CA ALA A 702 -17.75 15.20 -43.51
C ALA A 702 -16.27 15.17 -43.10
N PRO A 703 -15.33 15.52 -44.00
CA PRO A 703 -13.93 15.70 -43.63
C PRO A 703 -13.77 16.69 -42.47
N GLY A 704 -13.07 16.30 -41.41
CA GLY A 704 -12.88 17.10 -40.20
C GLY A 704 -13.94 16.89 -39.10
N ASP A 705 -15.00 16.11 -39.37
CA ASP A 705 -15.96 15.72 -38.35
C ASP A 705 -15.34 14.76 -37.32
N GLY A 706 -15.75 14.95 -36.06
CA GLY A 706 -15.50 14.01 -34.97
C GLY A 706 -16.50 12.83 -34.97
N PRO A 707 -16.37 11.91 -34.01
CA PRO A 707 -17.28 10.76 -33.90
C PRO A 707 -18.72 11.17 -33.56
N ILE A 708 -19.67 10.30 -33.93
CA ILE A 708 -21.09 10.40 -33.56
C ILE A 708 -21.34 9.71 -32.22
N VAL A 709 -20.70 8.55 -32.03
CA VAL A 709 -20.76 7.74 -30.82
C VAL A 709 -19.42 7.78 -30.10
N LEU A 710 -19.44 8.10 -28.81
CA LEU A 710 -18.28 8.00 -27.93
C LEU A 710 -18.55 6.98 -26.83
N VAL A 711 -17.68 5.98 -26.71
CA VAL A 711 -17.69 5.01 -25.60
C VAL A 711 -16.46 5.21 -24.75
N LEU A 712 -16.64 5.55 -23.48
CA LEU A 712 -15.55 5.68 -22.51
C LEU A 712 -15.46 4.43 -21.66
N ALA A 713 -14.24 3.91 -21.53
CA ALA A 713 -13.93 2.74 -20.70
C ALA A 713 -12.73 3.03 -19.78
N PRO A 714 -12.68 2.45 -18.56
CA PRO A 714 -11.63 2.70 -17.58
C PRO A 714 -10.27 2.08 -17.94
N THR A 715 -10.26 1.00 -18.72
CA THR A 715 -9.05 0.25 -19.07
C THR A 715 -8.86 0.14 -20.58
N ARG A 716 -7.61 -0.01 -21.00
CA ARG A 716 -7.24 -0.12 -22.42
C ARG A 716 -7.78 -1.41 -23.03
N GLU A 717 -7.72 -2.49 -22.25
CA GLU A 717 -8.13 -3.82 -22.65
C GLU A 717 -9.65 -3.89 -22.91
N LEU A 718 -10.44 -3.25 -22.03
CA LEU A 718 -11.89 -3.14 -22.22
C LEU A 718 -12.23 -2.32 -23.45
N ALA A 719 -11.53 -1.21 -23.69
CA ALA A 719 -11.75 -0.38 -24.86
C ALA A 719 -11.52 -1.17 -26.17
N VAL A 720 -10.44 -1.96 -26.25
CA VAL A 720 -10.17 -2.84 -27.39
C VAL A 720 -11.25 -3.92 -27.54
N GLN A 721 -11.74 -4.48 -26.45
CA GLN A 721 -12.81 -5.48 -26.50
C GLN A 721 -14.12 -4.89 -27.03
N ILE A 722 -14.53 -3.72 -26.56
CA ILE A 722 -15.74 -3.04 -27.06
C ILE A 722 -15.58 -2.74 -28.55
N GLN A 723 -14.39 -2.29 -28.98
CA GLN A 723 -14.09 -2.08 -30.39
C GLN A 723 -14.29 -3.34 -31.23
N GLN A 724 -13.85 -4.51 -30.74
CA GLN A 724 -14.05 -5.78 -31.42
C GLN A 724 -15.53 -6.14 -31.55
N GLU A 725 -16.33 -5.93 -30.51
CA GLU A 725 -17.78 -6.15 -30.58
C GLU A 725 -18.44 -5.20 -31.60
N ILE A 726 -18.15 -3.90 -31.55
CA ILE A 726 -18.68 -2.93 -32.51
C ILE A 726 -18.26 -3.27 -33.95
N THR A 727 -17.03 -3.76 -34.14
CA THR A 727 -16.56 -4.20 -35.45
C THR A 727 -17.32 -5.43 -35.97
N LYS A 728 -17.76 -6.34 -35.09
CA LYS A 728 -18.58 -7.50 -35.50
C LYS A 728 -19.93 -7.04 -36.03
N PHE A 729 -20.66 -6.24 -35.24
CA PHE A 729 -22.04 -5.83 -35.58
C PHE A 729 -22.11 -4.65 -36.57
N GLY A 730 -21.03 -3.87 -36.71
CA GLY A 730 -20.96 -2.73 -37.63
C GLY A 730 -20.60 -3.07 -39.08
N LYS A 731 -20.17 -4.32 -39.35
CA LYS A 731 -19.74 -4.77 -40.68
C LYS A 731 -20.81 -4.58 -41.75
N SER A 732 -22.05 -4.95 -41.46
CA SER A 732 -23.19 -4.80 -42.39
C SER A 732 -23.51 -3.35 -42.73
N SER A 733 -23.19 -2.41 -41.83
CA SER A 733 -23.51 -0.98 -41.95
C SER A 733 -22.34 -0.09 -42.41
N ARG A 734 -21.18 -0.68 -42.77
CA ARG A 734 -19.95 0.05 -43.15
C ARG A 734 -19.48 1.09 -42.11
N ILE A 735 -19.79 0.87 -40.83
CA ILE A 735 -19.45 1.77 -39.73
C ILE A 735 -17.96 1.64 -39.42
N ARG A 736 -17.22 2.75 -39.47
CA ARG A 736 -15.81 2.82 -39.07
C ARG A 736 -15.72 3.13 -37.58
N ASN A 737 -14.81 2.44 -36.92
CA ASN A 737 -14.55 2.63 -35.51
C ASN A 737 -13.04 2.61 -35.24
N THR A 738 -12.62 3.24 -34.15
CA THR A 738 -11.24 3.17 -33.67
C THR A 738 -11.18 3.17 -32.16
N CYS A 739 -10.07 2.68 -31.61
CA CYS A 739 -9.80 2.64 -30.18
C CYS A 739 -8.65 3.57 -29.79
N VAL A 740 -8.92 4.52 -28.89
CA VAL A 740 -8.04 5.63 -28.52
C VAL A 740 -7.58 5.44 -27.07
N TYR A 741 -6.35 4.95 -26.89
CA TYR A 741 -5.82 4.63 -25.57
C TYR A 741 -4.30 4.78 -25.46
N GLY A 742 -3.82 5.00 -24.23
CA GLY A 742 -2.42 5.25 -23.89
C GLY A 742 -1.49 4.04 -24.11
N GLY A 743 -0.17 4.26 -24.11
CA GLY A 743 0.83 3.17 -24.12
C GLY A 743 1.13 2.53 -25.47
N VAL A 744 0.45 2.95 -26.54
CA VAL A 744 0.78 2.62 -27.93
C VAL A 744 1.05 3.90 -28.75
N PRO A 745 1.80 3.81 -29.86
CA PRO A 745 2.10 4.96 -30.72
C PRO A 745 0.83 5.71 -31.18
N LYS A 746 0.86 7.05 -31.14
CA LYS A 746 -0.28 7.88 -31.52
C LYS A 746 -0.61 7.83 -33.03
N GLY A 747 0.38 7.54 -33.87
CA GLY A 747 0.30 7.70 -35.32
C GLY A 747 -0.89 6.99 -35.97
N GLN A 748 -1.16 5.72 -35.62
CA GLN A 748 -2.31 5.00 -36.18
C GLN A 748 -3.64 5.58 -35.69
N GLN A 749 -3.75 5.88 -34.39
CA GLN A 749 -4.96 6.48 -33.81
C GLN A 749 -5.27 7.85 -34.45
N ILE A 750 -4.25 8.68 -34.68
CA ILE A 750 -4.40 9.97 -35.37
C ILE A 750 -4.88 9.77 -36.81
N ARG A 751 -4.30 8.81 -37.55
CA ARG A 751 -4.71 8.50 -38.91
C ARG A 751 -6.17 8.05 -38.98
N ASP A 752 -6.58 7.18 -38.08
CA ASP A 752 -7.96 6.68 -38.03
C ASP A 752 -8.94 7.82 -37.73
N LEU A 753 -8.65 8.64 -36.71
CA LEU A 753 -9.47 9.81 -36.36
C LEU A 753 -9.54 10.82 -37.52
N SER A 754 -8.42 11.09 -38.19
CA SER A 754 -8.35 12.05 -39.31
C SER A 754 -9.11 11.57 -40.55
N ARG A 755 -9.23 10.25 -40.75
CA ARG A 755 -10.05 9.65 -41.82
C ARG A 755 -11.56 9.75 -41.55
N GLY A 756 -11.94 10.10 -40.32
CA GLY A 756 -13.32 10.09 -39.85
C GLY A 756 -13.73 8.70 -39.40
N VAL A 757 -14.26 8.61 -38.18
CA VAL A 757 -14.81 7.39 -37.57
C VAL A 757 -16.16 7.72 -36.95
N GLU A 758 -17.17 6.90 -37.19
CA GLU A 758 -18.49 7.10 -36.62
C GLU A 758 -18.52 6.74 -35.12
N VAL A 759 -17.68 5.76 -34.72
CA VAL A 759 -17.52 5.34 -33.32
C VAL A 759 -16.08 5.55 -32.83
N CYS A 760 -15.94 6.26 -31.71
CA CYS A 760 -14.69 6.30 -30.96
C CYS A 760 -14.86 5.56 -29.63
N ILE A 761 -14.03 4.57 -29.37
CA ILE A 761 -13.92 3.92 -28.07
C ILE A 761 -12.63 4.41 -27.43
N ALA A 762 -12.66 4.91 -26.19
CA ALA A 762 -11.49 5.57 -25.64
C ALA A 762 -11.30 5.41 -24.13
N THR A 763 -10.03 5.42 -23.72
CA THR A 763 -9.66 5.72 -22.33
C THR A 763 -9.50 7.23 -22.15
N PRO A 764 -9.95 7.84 -21.03
CA PRO A 764 -10.07 9.29 -20.90
C PRO A 764 -8.78 10.08 -21.20
N GLY A 765 -7.65 9.66 -20.63
CA GLY A 765 -6.39 10.40 -20.75
C GLY A 765 -5.88 10.56 -22.19
N ARG A 766 -5.94 9.50 -23.01
CA ARG A 766 -5.51 9.59 -24.42
C ARG A 766 -6.51 10.37 -25.28
N LEU A 767 -7.80 10.31 -24.95
CA LEU A 767 -8.80 11.10 -25.66
C LEU A 767 -8.60 12.60 -25.42
N ILE A 768 -8.38 13.01 -24.17
CA ILE A 768 -8.09 14.41 -23.83
C ILE A 768 -6.90 14.93 -24.63
N ASP A 769 -5.81 14.16 -24.69
CA ASP A 769 -4.61 14.47 -25.49
C ASP A 769 -4.93 14.64 -26.99
N MET A 770 -5.78 13.78 -27.57
CA MET A 770 -6.19 13.89 -28.98
C MET A 770 -7.09 15.10 -29.26
N ILE A 771 -7.94 15.50 -28.29
CA ILE A 771 -8.80 16.70 -28.41
C ILE A 771 -7.96 17.96 -28.26
N GLU A 772 -7.11 18.02 -27.23
CA GLU A 772 -6.25 19.17 -26.92
C GLU A 772 -5.26 19.46 -28.06
N SER A 773 -4.73 18.41 -28.70
CA SER A 773 -3.85 18.54 -29.88
C SER A 773 -4.59 18.72 -31.22
N GLY A 774 -5.92 18.89 -31.19
CA GLY A 774 -6.74 19.13 -32.38
C GLY A 774 -6.79 17.98 -33.38
N LYS A 775 -6.50 16.75 -32.96
CA LYS A 775 -6.54 15.55 -33.81
C LYS A 775 -7.93 14.95 -33.93
N THR A 776 -8.82 15.29 -32.99
CA THR A 776 -10.25 15.01 -33.08
C THR A 776 -11.03 16.10 -32.33
N ASN A 777 -12.36 16.05 -32.42
CA ASN A 777 -13.28 16.93 -31.70
C ASN A 777 -14.54 16.13 -31.32
N LEU A 778 -15.35 16.61 -30.39
CA LEU A 778 -16.56 15.89 -29.95
C LEU A 778 -17.86 16.59 -30.40
N ARG A 779 -17.81 17.44 -31.43
CA ARG A 779 -18.96 18.28 -31.83
C ARG A 779 -20.14 17.49 -32.39
N ARG A 780 -19.83 16.36 -33.05
CA ARG A 780 -20.82 15.44 -33.62
C ARG A 780 -21.29 14.38 -32.63
N VAL A 781 -20.71 14.31 -31.42
CA VAL A 781 -21.07 13.28 -30.43
C VAL A 781 -22.48 13.55 -29.93
N THR A 782 -23.36 12.61 -30.22
CA THR A 782 -24.79 12.67 -29.92
C THR A 782 -25.26 11.48 -29.09
N TYR A 783 -24.42 10.45 -28.98
CA TYR A 783 -24.64 9.27 -28.16
C TYR A 783 -23.35 8.96 -27.36
N LEU A 784 -23.40 9.16 -26.05
CA LEU A 784 -22.30 8.96 -25.12
C LEU A 784 -22.56 7.73 -24.26
N VAL A 785 -21.58 6.83 -24.18
CA VAL A 785 -21.61 5.67 -23.30
C VAL A 785 -20.51 5.78 -22.27
N LEU A 786 -20.87 5.62 -21.00
CA LEU A 786 -19.92 5.34 -19.91
C LEU A 786 -20.08 3.87 -19.52
N ASP A 787 -19.12 3.03 -19.91
CA ASP A 787 -19.06 1.64 -19.47
C ASP A 787 -18.23 1.53 -18.18
N GLU A 788 -18.63 0.64 -17.27
CA GLU A 788 -18.13 0.58 -15.89
C GLU A 788 -18.24 1.97 -15.20
N ALA A 789 -19.44 2.56 -15.29
CA ALA A 789 -19.68 3.96 -14.94
C ALA A 789 -19.38 4.31 -13.47
N ASP A 790 -19.55 3.38 -12.53
CA ASP A 790 -19.14 3.53 -11.13
C ASP A 790 -17.65 3.84 -11.00
N ARG A 791 -16.80 3.18 -11.78
CA ARG A 791 -15.36 3.43 -11.77
C ARG A 791 -14.99 4.71 -12.50
N MET A 792 -15.69 5.03 -13.58
CA MET A 792 -15.46 6.26 -14.34
C MET A 792 -15.85 7.51 -13.54
N LEU A 793 -16.76 7.38 -12.58
CA LEU A 793 -17.23 8.43 -11.68
C LEU A 793 -16.55 8.42 -10.30
N ASP A 794 -15.59 7.54 -10.07
CA ASP A 794 -14.73 7.55 -8.88
C ASP A 794 -13.77 8.77 -8.90
N MET A 795 -13.28 9.19 -7.73
CA MET A 795 -12.43 10.38 -7.50
C MET A 795 -11.17 10.43 -8.38
N GLY A 796 -10.75 9.31 -8.99
CA GLY A 796 -9.61 9.26 -9.92
C GLY A 796 -9.93 9.59 -11.39
N PHE A 797 -11.13 9.27 -11.87
CA PHE A 797 -11.52 9.46 -13.29
C PHE A 797 -12.50 10.61 -13.50
N GLU A 798 -13.29 10.96 -12.48
CA GLU A 798 -14.33 11.99 -12.57
C GLU A 798 -13.82 13.31 -13.16
N PRO A 799 -12.64 13.86 -12.78
CA PRO A 799 -12.17 15.12 -13.36
C PRO A 799 -11.87 15.03 -14.85
N GLN A 800 -11.44 13.86 -15.33
CA GLN A 800 -11.18 13.61 -16.75
C GLN A 800 -12.51 13.46 -17.52
N ILE A 801 -13.49 12.77 -16.93
CA ILE A 801 -14.84 12.63 -17.48
C ILE A 801 -15.52 13.99 -17.62
N ARG A 802 -15.44 14.82 -16.58
CA ARG A 802 -15.99 16.18 -16.60
C ARG A 802 -15.39 17.02 -17.73
N LYS A 803 -14.08 16.94 -17.95
CA LYS A 803 -13.40 17.62 -19.07
C LYS A 803 -13.85 17.13 -20.44
N ILE A 804 -14.01 15.82 -20.61
CA ILE A 804 -14.48 15.23 -21.88
C ILE A 804 -15.93 15.62 -22.15
N ILE A 805 -16.82 15.47 -21.16
CA ILE A 805 -18.24 15.81 -21.29
C ILE A 805 -18.44 17.30 -21.55
N GLY A 806 -17.62 18.18 -20.96
CA GLY A 806 -17.63 19.62 -21.25
C GLY A 806 -17.32 19.98 -22.71
N GLN A 807 -16.75 19.07 -23.49
CA GLN A 807 -16.50 19.24 -24.92
C GLN A 807 -17.63 18.68 -25.81
N ILE A 808 -18.67 18.08 -25.22
CA ILE A 808 -19.82 17.49 -25.92
C ILE A 808 -21.04 18.40 -25.77
N ARG A 809 -21.91 18.41 -26.78
CA ARG A 809 -23.20 19.12 -26.72
C ARG A 809 -24.07 18.63 -25.54
N PRO A 810 -24.84 19.53 -24.88
CA PRO A 810 -25.76 19.16 -23.81
C PRO A 810 -26.94 18.32 -24.31
N ASP A 811 -27.21 18.46 -25.60
CA ASP A 811 -28.00 17.63 -26.49
C ASP A 811 -27.97 16.12 -26.39
N ARG A 812 -26.84 15.58 -25.99
CA ARG A 812 -26.48 14.18 -26.24
C ARG A 812 -27.42 13.24 -25.48
N GLN A 813 -27.57 12.03 -25.98
CA GLN A 813 -28.06 10.92 -25.18
C GLN A 813 -26.89 10.33 -24.37
N THR A 814 -27.03 10.20 -23.06
CA THR A 814 -26.03 9.61 -22.16
C THR A 814 -26.52 8.27 -21.61
N CYS A 815 -25.75 7.21 -21.86
CA CYS A 815 -26.03 5.87 -21.37
C CYS A 815 -24.91 5.40 -20.42
N MET A 816 -25.23 5.16 -19.16
CA MET A 816 -24.29 4.65 -18.15
C MET A 816 -24.59 3.19 -17.83
N TRP A 817 -23.54 2.35 -17.84
CA TRP A 817 -23.67 0.91 -17.60
C TRP A 817 -22.67 0.46 -16.54
N SER A 818 -23.13 -0.31 -15.56
CA SER A 818 -22.24 -0.93 -14.58
C SER A 818 -22.84 -2.21 -13.98
N ALA A 819 -22.02 -2.99 -13.29
CA ALA A 819 -22.47 -4.07 -12.41
C ALA A 819 -22.82 -3.58 -11.01
N THR A 820 -22.26 -2.45 -10.57
CA THR A 820 -22.48 -1.90 -9.23
C THR A 820 -22.96 -0.45 -9.37
N TRP A 821 -23.78 0.00 -8.42
CA TRP A 821 -24.33 1.37 -8.45
C TRP A 821 -24.49 1.95 -7.05
N PRO A 822 -23.38 2.24 -6.36
CA PRO A 822 -23.40 2.73 -4.98
C PRO A 822 -23.99 4.14 -4.89
N LYS A 823 -24.34 4.57 -3.67
CA LYS A 823 -25.03 5.84 -3.45
C LYS A 823 -24.18 7.05 -3.82
N GLU A 824 -22.86 7.02 -3.61
CA GLU A 824 -21.99 8.15 -3.97
C GLU A 824 -21.95 8.36 -5.50
N VAL A 825 -21.90 7.27 -6.26
CA VAL A 825 -21.91 7.31 -7.74
C VAL A 825 -23.25 7.82 -8.27
N ARG A 826 -24.38 7.43 -7.66
CA ARG A 826 -25.72 7.92 -8.05
C ARG A 826 -25.82 9.44 -8.02
N GLN A 827 -25.25 10.06 -6.98
CA GLN A 827 -25.26 11.51 -6.82
C GLN A 827 -24.41 12.18 -7.90
N LEU A 828 -23.20 11.67 -8.16
CA LEU A 828 -22.31 12.19 -9.19
C LEU A 828 -22.85 11.97 -10.62
N ALA A 829 -23.50 10.83 -10.88
CA ALA A 829 -24.10 10.52 -12.17
C ALA A 829 -25.18 11.52 -12.57
N SER A 830 -25.91 12.08 -11.59
CA SER A 830 -26.99 13.05 -11.84
C SER A 830 -26.49 14.36 -12.46
N ASP A 831 -25.22 14.73 -12.27
CA ASP A 831 -24.60 15.90 -12.92
C ASP A 831 -24.45 15.74 -14.44
N TYR A 832 -24.48 14.50 -14.93
CA TYR A 832 -24.15 14.15 -16.31
C TYR A 832 -25.36 13.64 -17.13
N LEU A 833 -26.50 13.45 -16.47
CA LEU A 833 -27.73 12.86 -17.01
C LEU A 833 -28.87 13.87 -17.01
N ASN A 834 -29.77 13.79 -18.00
CA ASN A 834 -30.97 14.62 -18.10
C ASN A 834 -32.23 13.77 -18.32
N ASP A 835 -33.25 13.92 -17.45
CA ASP A 835 -34.50 13.14 -17.46
C ASP A 835 -34.29 11.64 -17.76
N TYR A 836 -33.36 11.03 -17.02
CA TYR A 836 -32.95 9.66 -17.27
C TYR A 836 -33.92 8.62 -16.72
N ILE A 837 -33.86 7.42 -17.30
CA ILE A 837 -34.55 6.23 -16.83
C ILE A 837 -33.54 5.17 -16.41
N GLN A 838 -33.86 4.42 -15.37
CA GLN A 838 -32.95 3.44 -14.79
C GLN A 838 -33.57 2.04 -14.82
N VAL A 839 -32.75 1.05 -15.14
CA VAL A 839 -33.08 -0.37 -15.03
C VAL A 839 -32.05 -1.09 -14.17
N ASN A 840 -32.54 -1.93 -13.26
CA ASN A 840 -31.78 -2.81 -12.40
C ASN A 840 -32.22 -4.25 -12.66
N ILE A 841 -31.25 -5.14 -12.87
CA ILE A 841 -31.49 -6.59 -12.96
C ILE A 841 -30.93 -7.24 -11.71
N GLY A 842 -31.77 -8.01 -11.00
CA GLY A 842 -31.44 -8.62 -9.72
C GLY A 842 -31.65 -7.68 -8.54
N SER A 843 -30.87 -7.87 -7.48
CA SER A 843 -30.98 -7.08 -6.25
C SER A 843 -30.61 -5.60 -6.47
N MET A 844 -31.24 -4.72 -5.70
CA MET A 844 -30.86 -3.30 -5.61
C MET A 844 -29.59 -3.09 -4.74
N ASP A 845 -29.25 -4.08 -3.92
CA ASP A 845 -28.04 -4.14 -3.10
C ASP A 845 -26.87 -4.74 -3.90
N LEU A 846 -25.65 -4.62 -3.38
CA LEU A 846 -24.46 -5.17 -4.02
C LEU A 846 -24.55 -6.71 -4.07
N SER A 847 -24.83 -7.25 -5.26
CA SER A 847 -24.97 -8.69 -5.51
C SER A 847 -23.87 -9.23 -6.42
N ALA A 848 -23.31 -10.38 -6.06
CA ALA A 848 -22.44 -11.16 -6.94
C ALA A 848 -23.27 -12.04 -7.88
N ASN A 849 -22.67 -12.52 -8.97
CA ASN A 849 -23.34 -13.51 -9.84
C ASN A 849 -23.54 -14.83 -9.07
N HIS A 850 -24.79 -15.27 -8.94
CA HIS A 850 -25.18 -16.43 -8.14
C HIS A 850 -24.64 -17.76 -8.66
N ARG A 851 -24.11 -17.82 -9.90
CA ARG A 851 -23.45 -19.02 -10.47
C ARG A 851 -22.01 -19.19 -10.01
N ILE A 852 -21.48 -18.25 -9.24
CA ILE A 852 -20.12 -18.30 -8.72
C ILE A 852 -20.17 -18.91 -7.32
N VAL A 853 -19.53 -20.06 -7.14
CA VAL A 853 -19.26 -20.65 -5.83
C VAL A 853 -18.17 -19.83 -5.17
N GLN A 854 -18.48 -19.19 -4.04
CA GLN A 854 -17.55 -18.31 -3.33
C GLN A 854 -17.02 -19.02 -2.08
N LYS A 855 -15.71 -19.29 -2.05
CA LYS A 855 -14.98 -19.86 -0.92
C LYS A 855 -14.12 -18.76 -0.28
N VAL A 856 -14.37 -18.46 0.99
CA VAL A 856 -13.56 -17.50 1.75
C VAL A 856 -12.82 -18.24 2.86
N GLU A 857 -11.50 -18.10 2.88
CA GLU A 857 -10.62 -18.72 3.87
C GLU A 857 -9.95 -17.64 4.71
N ILE A 858 -10.21 -17.66 6.02
CA ILE A 858 -9.51 -16.80 6.97
C ILE A 858 -8.12 -17.38 7.23
N VAL A 859 -7.09 -16.63 6.84
CA VAL A 859 -5.67 -17.02 6.91
C VAL A 859 -4.80 -15.87 7.41
N SER A 860 -3.60 -16.16 7.89
CA SER A 860 -2.56 -15.14 8.13
C SER A 860 -1.80 -14.81 6.83
N GLU A 861 -1.11 -13.66 6.79
CA GLU A 861 -0.28 -13.26 5.63
C GLU A 861 0.79 -14.30 5.27
N PHE A 862 1.34 -14.99 6.28
CA PHE A 862 2.36 -16.03 6.08
C PHE A 862 1.81 -17.29 5.41
N GLU A 863 0.54 -17.63 5.65
CA GLU A 863 -0.10 -18.83 5.11
C GLU A 863 -0.54 -18.67 3.65
N LYS A 864 -0.63 -17.44 3.13
CA LYS A 864 -1.21 -17.18 1.81
C LYS A 864 -0.53 -17.95 0.67
N ARG A 865 0.80 -18.00 0.68
CA ARG A 865 1.59 -18.71 -0.35
C ARG A 865 1.29 -20.20 -0.35
N ASP A 866 1.35 -20.83 0.82
CA ASP A 866 1.12 -22.27 0.96
C ASP A 866 -0.31 -22.66 0.58
N ARG A 867 -1.29 -21.83 0.96
CA ARG A 867 -2.70 -22.03 0.61
C ARG A 867 -2.93 -21.89 -0.90
N MET A 868 -2.35 -20.88 -1.53
CA MET A 868 -2.41 -20.70 -2.98
C MET A 868 -1.85 -21.91 -3.71
N THR A 869 -0.68 -22.41 -3.31
CA THR A 869 -0.06 -23.58 -3.96
C THR A 869 -0.94 -24.82 -3.85
N LYS A 870 -1.51 -25.12 -2.68
CA LYS A 870 -2.42 -26.27 -2.48
C LYS A 870 -3.66 -26.19 -3.38
N HIS A 871 -4.29 -25.01 -3.45
CA HIS A 871 -5.44 -24.81 -4.35
C HIS A 871 -5.06 -24.97 -5.81
N LEU A 872 -3.89 -24.44 -6.22
CA LEU A 872 -3.40 -24.63 -7.58
C LEU A 872 -3.14 -26.09 -7.90
N GLU A 873 -2.57 -26.88 -6.98
CA GLU A 873 -2.39 -28.33 -7.15
C GLU A 873 -3.72 -29.05 -7.38
N GLU A 874 -4.75 -28.72 -6.60
CA GLU A 874 -6.09 -29.31 -6.78
C GLU A 874 -6.76 -28.90 -8.10
N ILE A 875 -6.74 -27.60 -8.41
CA ILE A 875 -7.41 -27.03 -9.59
C ILE A 875 -6.73 -27.51 -10.87
N MET A 876 -5.40 -27.55 -10.90
CA MET A 876 -4.63 -27.85 -12.11
C MET A 876 -4.50 -29.35 -12.40
N ASN A 877 -5.08 -30.23 -11.56
CA ASN A 877 -5.28 -31.64 -11.91
C ASN A 877 -6.07 -31.80 -13.21
N ASP A 878 -7.02 -30.88 -13.47
CA ASP A 878 -7.66 -30.74 -14.76
C ASP A 878 -6.97 -29.63 -15.57
N ARG A 879 -6.24 -30.04 -16.61
CA ARG A 879 -5.47 -29.13 -17.48
C ARG A 879 -6.33 -28.20 -18.33
N SER A 880 -7.64 -28.42 -18.40
CA SER A 880 -8.57 -27.51 -19.07
C SER A 880 -8.91 -26.27 -18.24
N ASN A 881 -8.56 -26.27 -16.95
CA ASN A 881 -8.82 -25.14 -16.05
C ASN A 881 -7.95 -23.93 -16.36
N LYS A 882 -8.57 -22.75 -16.26
CA LYS A 882 -7.89 -21.45 -16.31
C LYS A 882 -8.10 -20.72 -15.00
N VAL A 883 -7.00 -20.26 -14.41
CA VAL A 883 -6.96 -19.62 -13.10
C VAL A 883 -6.47 -18.18 -13.23
N LEU A 884 -7.27 -17.24 -12.72
CA LEU A 884 -6.91 -15.83 -12.62
C LEU A 884 -6.67 -15.46 -11.16
N ILE A 885 -5.43 -15.12 -10.82
CA ILE A 885 -4.99 -14.77 -9.46
C ILE A 885 -4.92 -13.25 -9.33
N PHE A 886 -5.61 -12.67 -8.35
CA PHE A 886 -5.58 -11.24 -8.03
C PHE A 886 -4.72 -10.93 -6.81
N THR A 887 -3.92 -9.87 -6.90
CA THR A 887 -3.10 -9.33 -5.81
C THR A 887 -3.18 -7.80 -5.76
N GLY A 888 -2.91 -7.23 -4.58
CA GLY A 888 -3.06 -5.80 -4.31
C GLY A 888 -2.02 -4.90 -4.97
N THR A 889 -0.82 -5.41 -5.30
CA THR A 889 0.25 -4.57 -5.86
C THR A 889 0.96 -5.19 -7.06
N LYS A 890 1.52 -4.33 -7.91
CA LYS A 890 2.29 -4.71 -9.10
C LYS A 890 3.53 -5.53 -8.74
N ARG A 891 4.19 -5.16 -7.63
CA ARG A 891 5.37 -5.85 -7.10
C ARG A 891 5.03 -7.27 -6.68
N VAL A 892 3.95 -7.45 -5.91
CA VAL A 892 3.51 -8.78 -5.46
C VAL A 892 3.08 -9.64 -6.66
N ALA A 893 2.46 -9.06 -7.69
CA ALA A 893 2.13 -9.81 -8.91
C ALA A 893 3.37 -10.42 -9.59
N ASP A 894 4.45 -9.66 -9.69
CA ASP A 894 5.72 -10.15 -10.22
C ASP A 894 6.41 -11.15 -9.29
N GLU A 895 6.35 -10.96 -7.96
CA GLU A 895 6.91 -11.89 -6.98
C GLU A 895 6.19 -13.26 -7.01
N ILE A 896 4.86 -13.27 -6.99
CA ILE A 896 4.05 -14.49 -7.10
C ILE A 896 4.34 -15.19 -8.43
N THR A 897 4.44 -14.45 -9.52
CA THR A 897 4.71 -15.04 -10.84
C THR A 897 6.10 -15.68 -10.90
N ARG A 898 7.14 -15.02 -10.37
CA ARG A 898 8.48 -15.62 -10.30
C ARG A 898 8.47 -16.89 -9.45
N PHE A 899 7.82 -16.85 -8.29
CA PHE A 899 7.67 -18.00 -7.40
C PHE A 899 6.99 -19.18 -8.11
N LEU A 900 5.83 -18.95 -8.73
CA LEU A 900 5.08 -19.99 -9.44
C LEU A 900 5.90 -20.58 -10.60
N ARG A 901 6.59 -19.75 -11.38
CA ARG A 901 7.43 -20.22 -12.50
C ARG A 901 8.64 -21.03 -12.03
N GLN A 902 9.29 -20.61 -10.94
CA GLN A 902 10.39 -21.36 -10.31
C GLN A 902 9.92 -22.72 -9.80
N ASP A 903 8.70 -22.80 -9.26
CA ASP A 903 8.07 -24.05 -8.81
C ASP A 903 7.53 -24.91 -9.99
N GLY A 904 7.66 -24.44 -11.23
CA GLY A 904 7.31 -25.19 -12.45
C GLY A 904 5.90 -24.97 -12.99
N TRP A 905 5.17 -23.97 -12.48
CA TRP A 905 3.84 -23.60 -12.97
C TRP A 905 3.91 -22.66 -14.19
N PRO A 906 3.07 -22.87 -15.22
CA PRO A 906 3.00 -22.02 -16.41
C PRO A 906 2.22 -20.71 -16.14
N ALA A 907 2.75 -19.88 -15.23
CA ALA A 907 2.14 -18.62 -14.81
C ALA A 907 2.76 -17.39 -15.51
N LEU A 908 1.93 -16.37 -15.78
CA LEU A 908 2.33 -15.07 -16.34
C LEU A 908 1.68 -13.91 -15.56
N SER A 909 2.37 -12.76 -15.44
CA SER A 909 1.83 -11.56 -14.78
C SER A 909 1.34 -10.49 -15.76
N ILE A 910 0.26 -9.79 -15.37
CA ILE A 910 -0.24 -8.58 -16.04
C ILE A 910 -0.54 -7.45 -15.04
N HIS A 911 0.10 -6.29 -15.22
CA HIS A 911 -0.13 -5.09 -14.42
C HIS A 911 0.28 -3.82 -15.18
N GLY A 912 0.04 -2.65 -14.60
CA GLY A 912 0.23 -1.36 -15.28
C GLY A 912 1.67 -0.94 -15.57
N ASP A 913 2.68 -1.63 -15.04
CA ASP A 913 4.10 -1.36 -15.35
C ASP A 913 4.63 -2.22 -16.51
N LYS A 914 3.87 -3.25 -16.92
CA LYS A 914 4.19 -4.05 -18.10
C LYS A 914 3.97 -3.22 -19.38
N GLN A 915 4.83 -3.40 -20.37
CA GLN A 915 4.66 -2.74 -21.66
C GLN A 915 3.37 -3.22 -22.34
N GLN A 916 2.71 -2.37 -23.14
CA GLN A 916 1.41 -2.76 -23.72
C GLN A 916 1.52 -4.03 -24.60
N ASN A 917 2.59 -4.17 -25.39
CA ASN A 917 2.80 -5.37 -26.20
C ASN A 917 2.93 -6.64 -25.34
N GLU A 918 3.57 -6.54 -24.17
CA GLU A 918 3.68 -7.65 -23.22
C GLU A 918 2.32 -7.98 -22.61
N ARG A 919 1.52 -6.96 -22.26
CA ARG A 919 0.15 -7.14 -21.73
C ARG A 919 -0.75 -7.84 -22.76
N ASP A 920 -0.67 -7.41 -24.02
CA ASP A 920 -1.44 -8.01 -25.13
C ASP A 920 -1.01 -9.46 -25.38
N TRP A 921 0.30 -9.75 -25.32
CA TRP A 921 0.83 -11.11 -25.45
C TRP A 921 0.38 -12.02 -24.29
N VAL A 922 0.52 -11.60 -23.03
CA VAL A 922 0.07 -12.36 -21.85
C VAL A 922 -1.43 -12.66 -21.94
N LEU A 923 -2.24 -11.67 -22.33
CA LEU A 923 -3.67 -11.88 -22.52
C LEU A 923 -3.98 -12.89 -23.62
N ASN A 924 -3.23 -12.87 -24.71
CA ASN A 924 -3.40 -13.84 -25.79
C ASN A 924 -3.00 -15.26 -25.35
N GLU A 925 -1.91 -15.42 -24.61
CA GLU A 925 -1.46 -16.71 -24.08
C GLU A 925 -2.49 -17.29 -23.08
N PHE A 926 -3.08 -16.45 -22.23
CA PHE A 926 -4.15 -16.85 -21.33
C PHE A 926 -5.46 -17.18 -22.07
N LYS A 927 -5.84 -16.37 -23.07
CA LYS A 927 -7.03 -16.63 -23.92
C LYS A 927 -6.93 -17.97 -24.65
N THR A 928 -5.78 -18.25 -25.26
CA THR A 928 -5.51 -19.49 -26.00
C THR A 928 -5.29 -20.70 -25.11
N GLY A 929 -5.10 -20.50 -23.80
CA GLY A 929 -4.89 -21.56 -22.82
C GLY A 929 -3.47 -22.12 -22.79
N LYS A 930 -2.52 -21.52 -23.52
CA LYS A 930 -1.10 -21.91 -23.50
C LYS A 930 -0.45 -21.65 -22.14
N SER A 931 -0.87 -20.57 -21.48
CA SER A 931 -0.56 -20.29 -20.08
C SER A 931 -1.89 -20.24 -19.32
N PRO A 932 -2.26 -21.29 -18.58
CA PRO A 932 -3.55 -21.38 -17.89
C PRO A 932 -3.62 -20.58 -16.59
N ILE A 933 -2.50 -20.04 -16.10
CA ILE A 933 -2.43 -19.27 -14.84
C ILE A 933 -2.00 -17.84 -15.16
N MET A 934 -2.84 -16.86 -14.81
CA MET A 934 -2.53 -15.44 -14.96
C MET A 934 -2.60 -14.73 -13.61
N VAL A 935 -1.53 -14.05 -13.21
CA VAL A 935 -1.46 -13.24 -11.99
C VAL A 935 -1.66 -11.78 -12.38
N ALA A 936 -2.57 -11.09 -11.71
CA ALA A 936 -2.95 -9.74 -12.08
C ALA A 936 -3.21 -8.82 -10.88
N THR A 937 -3.02 -7.53 -11.13
CA THR A 937 -3.59 -6.47 -10.27
C THR A 937 -5.01 -6.15 -10.72
N ASP A 938 -5.67 -5.18 -10.07
CA ASP A 938 -7.01 -4.71 -10.46
C ASP A 938 -7.12 -4.20 -11.89
N VAL A 939 -6.02 -4.05 -12.63
CA VAL A 939 -6.05 -3.82 -14.07
C VAL A 939 -6.83 -4.90 -14.83
N ALA A 940 -6.88 -6.12 -14.31
CA ALA A 940 -7.62 -7.25 -14.88
C ALA A 940 -8.99 -7.50 -14.24
N SER A 941 -9.31 -6.81 -13.14
CA SER A 941 -10.56 -7.00 -12.39
C SER A 941 -11.78 -6.60 -13.21
N ARG A 942 -11.61 -5.65 -14.14
CA ARG A 942 -12.69 -5.07 -14.94
C ARG A 942 -12.39 -5.19 -16.43
N GLY A 943 -13.45 -5.47 -17.20
CA GLY A 943 -13.40 -5.43 -18.65
C GLY A 943 -12.46 -6.38 -19.43
N ILE A 944 -11.81 -7.36 -18.81
CA ILE A 944 -11.22 -8.48 -19.55
C ILE A 944 -12.30 -9.55 -19.77
N ASP A 945 -12.64 -9.82 -21.04
CA ASP A 945 -13.43 -10.96 -21.47
C ASP A 945 -12.53 -12.07 -22.01
N VAL A 946 -12.18 -12.97 -21.09
CA VAL A 946 -11.59 -14.27 -21.41
C VAL A 946 -12.69 -15.29 -21.17
N ARG A 947 -13.03 -16.02 -22.23
CA ARG A 947 -13.95 -17.15 -22.12
C ARG A 947 -13.25 -18.26 -21.34
N ASP A 948 -14.04 -19.01 -20.57
CA ASP A 948 -13.61 -20.24 -19.90
C ASP A 948 -12.60 -20.04 -18.77
N ILE A 949 -12.63 -18.89 -18.08
CA ILE A 949 -12.02 -18.81 -16.73
C ILE A 949 -12.85 -19.71 -15.83
N SER A 950 -12.27 -20.78 -15.30
CA SER A 950 -12.95 -21.65 -14.35
C SER A 950 -12.81 -21.13 -12.93
N HIS A 951 -11.62 -20.63 -12.57
CA HIS A 951 -11.30 -20.21 -11.21
C HIS A 951 -10.77 -18.77 -11.13
N VAL A 952 -11.27 -18.02 -10.14
CA VAL A 952 -10.71 -16.75 -9.71
C VAL A 952 -10.12 -16.94 -8.30
N PHE A 953 -8.89 -16.50 -8.08
CA PHE A 953 -8.21 -16.61 -6.81
C PHE A 953 -7.81 -15.22 -6.29
N ASN A 954 -8.46 -14.73 -5.26
CA ASN A 954 -8.06 -13.50 -4.59
C ASN A 954 -6.97 -13.82 -3.56
N TYR A 955 -5.71 -13.64 -3.95
CA TYR A 955 -4.56 -13.79 -3.06
C TYR A 955 -4.55 -12.69 -2.00
N ASP A 956 -4.86 -11.46 -2.43
CA ASP A 956 -5.16 -10.34 -1.53
C ASP A 956 -6.61 -9.92 -1.69
N TYR A 957 -7.31 -9.72 -0.58
CA TYR A 957 -8.65 -9.12 -0.61
C TYR A 957 -8.60 -7.70 -1.22
N PRO A 958 -9.55 -7.32 -2.10
CA PRO A 958 -9.58 -5.98 -2.69
C PRO A 958 -9.87 -4.88 -1.65
N ASN A 959 -9.70 -3.62 -2.05
CA ASN A 959 -9.89 -2.48 -1.15
C ASN A 959 -11.35 -2.30 -0.71
N ASN A 960 -12.30 -2.69 -1.57
CA ASN A 960 -13.75 -2.56 -1.35
C ASN A 960 -14.49 -3.80 -1.94
N SER A 961 -15.76 -3.93 -1.58
CA SER A 961 -16.60 -5.08 -1.95
C SER A 961 -17.07 -5.02 -3.41
N GLU A 962 -17.13 -3.83 -4.01
CA GLU A 962 -17.44 -3.66 -5.42
C GLU A 962 -16.35 -4.34 -6.28
N ASP A 963 -15.08 -4.02 -6.01
CA ASP A 963 -13.94 -4.62 -6.69
C ASP A 963 -13.89 -6.14 -6.45
N TYR A 964 -14.33 -6.62 -5.27
CA TYR A 964 -14.52 -8.05 -5.03
C TYR A 964 -15.53 -8.67 -6.02
N VAL A 965 -16.72 -8.10 -6.15
CA VAL A 965 -17.75 -8.55 -7.10
C VAL A 965 -17.22 -8.53 -8.55
N HIS A 966 -16.48 -7.49 -8.94
CA HIS A 966 -15.89 -7.40 -10.28
C HIS A 966 -14.81 -8.46 -10.54
N ARG A 967 -13.93 -8.71 -9.56
CA ARG A 967 -12.87 -9.73 -9.61
C ARG A 967 -13.47 -11.13 -9.77
N ILE A 968 -14.41 -11.51 -8.91
CA ILE A 968 -15.02 -12.85 -8.99
C ILE A 968 -15.87 -13.01 -10.26
N GLY A 969 -16.49 -11.93 -10.75
CA GLY A 969 -17.21 -11.87 -12.03
C GLY A 969 -16.36 -12.07 -13.29
N ARG A 970 -15.07 -12.39 -13.15
CA ARG A 970 -14.24 -12.92 -14.25
C ARG A 970 -14.57 -14.37 -14.58
N THR A 971 -15.08 -15.15 -13.63
CA THR A 971 -15.65 -16.49 -13.87
C THR A 971 -17.19 -16.42 -13.92
N GLY A 972 -17.88 -17.54 -14.16
CA GLY A 972 -19.35 -17.61 -14.12
C GLY A 972 -20.07 -16.95 -15.32
N ARG A 973 -19.40 -16.82 -16.47
CA ARG A 973 -19.90 -16.09 -17.65
C ARG A 973 -20.68 -16.95 -18.63
N ALA A 974 -21.56 -16.30 -19.40
CA ALA A 974 -22.28 -16.89 -20.54
C ALA A 974 -23.01 -18.21 -20.21
N GLY A 975 -23.58 -18.33 -19.01
CA GLY A 975 -24.31 -19.52 -18.58
C GLY A 975 -23.48 -20.56 -17.83
N LYS A 976 -22.14 -20.44 -17.82
CA LYS A 976 -21.27 -21.37 -17.09
C LYS A 976 -21.20 -21.04 -15.60
N SER A 977 -20.96 -22.05 -14.77
CA SER A 977 -20.62 -21.88 -13.35
C SER A 977 -19.13 -21.61 -13.18
N GLY A 978 -18.76 -21.04 -12.04
CA GLY A 978 -17.39 -20.67 -11.71
C GLY A 978 -17.09 -20.80 -10.23
N THR A 979 -15.80 -20.85 -9.87
CA THR A 979 -15.38 -20.86 -8.46
C THR A 979 -14.48 -19.67 -8.16
N ALA A 980 -14.76 -18.96 -7.07
CA ALA A 980 -13.92 -17.90 -6.54
C ALA A 980 -13.37 -18.29 -5.17
N ILE A 981 -12.05 -18.33 -5.02
CA ILE A 981 -11.35 -18.62 -3.76
C ILE A 981 -10.75 -17.31 -3.27
N THR A 982 -10.96 -16.97 -2.01
CA THR A 982 -10.51 -15.70 -1.43
C THR A 982 -9.81 -15.93 -0.11
N LEU A 983 -8.55 -15.51 -0.06
CA LEU A 983 -7.78 -15.46 1.17
C LEU A 983 -8.09 -14.13 1.87
N PHE A 984 -8.58 -14.22 3.11
CA PHE A 984 -9.00 -13.07 3.90
C PHE A 984 -8.19 -13.03 5.19
N THR A 985 -7.61 -11.89 5.53
CA THR A 985 -6.77 -11.76 6.73
C THR A 985 -7.41 -10.83 7.75
N THR A 986 -6.87 -10.81 8.97
CA THR A 986 -7.33 -9.92 10.05
C THR A 986 -7.21 -8.43 9.68
N ASP A 987 -6.25 -8.09 8.81
CA ASP A 987 -6.07 -6.72 8.32
C ASP A 987 -7.25 -6.27 7.44
N ASN A 988 -8.01 -7.23 6.89
CA ASN A 988 -9.20 -6.98 6.09
C ASN A 988 -10.49 -6.88 6.94
N ALA A 989 -10.41 -6.90 8.28
CA ALA A 989 -11.59 -6.94 9.15
C ALA A 989 -12.58 -5.78 8.94
N LYS A 990 -12.11 -4.62 8.44
CA LYS A 990 -12.98 -3.49 8.08
C LYS A 990 -13.94 -3.80 6.94
N GLN A 991 -13.56 -4.69 6.01
CA GLN A 991 -14.39 -5.10 4.88
C GLN A 991 -15.26 -6.34 5.19
N ALA A 992 -15.11 -6.97 6.36
CA ALA A 992 -15.77 -8.23 6.69
C ALA A 992 -17.31 -8.12 6.64
N ARG A 993 -17.88 -7.00 7.12
CA ARG A 993 -19.33 -6.77 7.12
C ARG A 993 -19.90 -6.76 5.71
N ASP A 994 -19.27 -6.03 4.80
CA ASP A 994 -19.76 -5.91 3.42
C ASP A 994 -19.59 -7.23 2.67
N LEU A 995 -18.48 -7.94 2.88
CA LEU A 995 -18.29 -9.28 2.33
C LEU A 995 -19.35 -10.27 2.81
N VAL A 996 -19.69 -10.26 4.12
CA VAL A 996 -20.76 -11.11 4.67
C VAL A 996 -22.10 -10.79 4.02
N ASN A 997 -22.41 -9.53 3.74
CA ASN A 997 -23.63 -9.15 3.04
C ASN A 997 -23.66 -9.73 1.61
N VAL A 998 -22.56 -9.64 0.86
CA VAL A 998 -22.44 -10.20 -0.49
C VAL A 998 -22.62 -11.74 -0.48
N LEU A 999 -21.98 -12.43 0.47
CA LEU A 999 -22.10 -13.88 0.61
C LEU A 999 -23.52 -14.31 1.03
N THR A 1000 -24.16 -13.54 1.91
CA THR A 1000 -25.54 -13.80 2.36
C THR A 1000 -26.52 -13.65 1.22
N GLU A 1001 -26.41 -12.57 0.44
CA GLU A 1001 -27.26 -12.30 -0.72
C GLU A 1001 -27.15 -13.42 -1.77
N SER A 1002 -25.92 -13.86 -2.06
CA SER A 1002 -25.64 -14.93 -3.01
C SER A 1002 -25.79 -16.35 -2.43
N LYS A 1003 -26.33 -16.49 -1.21
CA LYS A 1003 -26.62 -17.75 -0.50
C LYS A 1003 -25.41 -18.69 -0.38
N GLN A 1004 -24.23 -18.11 -0.14
CA GLN A 1004 -22.98 -18.85 0.01
C GLN A 1004 -22.72 -19.22 1.47
N PRO A 1005 -21.96 -20.30 1.74
CA PRO A 1005 -21.55 -20.64 3.11
C PRO A 1005 -20.59 -19.56 3.66
N ILE A 1006 -20.83 -19.12 4.89
CA ILE A 1006 -20.04 -18.07 5.55
C ILE A 1006 -19.21 -18.71 6.66
N ASP A 1007 -17.88 -18.52 6.62
CA ASP A 1007 -16.99 -18.98 7.69
C ASP A 1007 -17.38 -18.30 9.02
N PRO A 1008 -17.58 -19.05 10.13
CA PRO A 1008 -17.92 -18.47 11.43
C PRO A 1008 -16.94 -17.38 11.89
N ARG A 1009 -15.65 -17.51 11.57
CA ARG A 1009 -14.62 -16.50 11.90
C ARG A 1009 -14.83 -15.20 11.13
N LEU A 1010 -15.29 -15.28 9.87
CA LEU A 1010 -15.66 -14.10 9.09
C LEU A 1010 -16.90 -13.41 9.67
N MET A 1011 -17.89 -14.20 10.09
CA MET A 1011 -19.10 -13.68 10.74
C MET A 1011 -18.78 -13.00 12.08
N GLU A 1012 -17.83 -13.54 12.84
CA GLU A 1012 -17.32 -12.95 14.07
C GLU A 1012 -16.62 -11.61 13.80
N MET A 1013 -15.71 -11.55 12.82
CA MET A 1013 -15.07 -10.29 12.39
C MET A 1013 -16.10 -9.23 11.99
N ALA A 1014 -17.17 -9.62 11.28
CA ALA A 1014 -18.25 -8.70 10.90
C ALA A 1014 -19.05 -8.17 12.10
N ARG A 1015 -19.24 -8.97 13.15
CA ARG A 1015 -19.95 -8.56 14.38
C ARG A 1015 -19.15 -7.53 15.19
N TYR A 1016 -17.84 -7.73 15.32
CA TYR A 1016 -16.98 -6.81 16.08
C TYR A 1016 -16.56 -5.56 15.31
N SER A 1017 -16.72 -5.54 13.98
CA SER A 1017 -16.50 -4.35 13.16
C SER A 1017 -17.55 -3.23 13.37
N GLY A 1018 -18.64 -3.50 14.12
CA GLY A 1018 -19.82 -2.63 14.25
C GLY A 1018 -19.95 -1.78 15.53
N GLY A 1019 -18.93 -1.66 16.39
CA GLY A 1019 -19.02 -0.91 17.65
C GLY A 1019 -18.38 0.47 17.61
N GLY A 1020 -19.07 1.50 17.12
CA GLY A 1020 -18.57 2.88 17.19
C GLY A 1020 -19.36 3.92 16.39
N SER A 1021 -20.58 4.25 16.82
CA SER A 1021 -21.24 5.50 16.43
C SER A 1021 -22.11 6.03 17.57
N GLY A 1022 -21.70 7.14 18.18
CA GLY A 1022 -22.47 7.81 19.24
C GLY A 1022 -21.68 8.84 20.08
N GLY A 1023 -21.45 10.03 19.53
CA GLY A 1023 -21.42 11.30 20.27
C GLY A 1023 -20.19 11.67 21.13
N GLY A 1024 -19.34 12.58 20.63
CA GLY A 1024 -18.37 13.33 21.44
C GLY A 1024 -17.54 14.31 20.61
N ARG A 1025 -17.67 15.61 20.87
CA ARG A 1025 -17.18 16.74 20.04
C ARG A 1025 -15.67 17.00 20.19
N GLY A 1026 -15.01 17.21 19.05
CA GLY A 1026 -13.98 18.23 18.82
C GLY A 1026 -12.59 18.04 19.42
N TYR A 1027 -11.62 17.60 18.60
CA TYR A 1027 -10.35 18.31 18.27
C TYR A 1027 -9.45 17.37 17.43
N GLY A 1028 -8.93 17.86 16.29
CA GLY A 1028 -7.71 17.33 15.63
C GLY A 1028 -7.83 16.09 14.74
N GLY A 1029 -8.52 16.18 13.61
CA GLY A 1029 -8.68 15.08 12.64
C GLY A 1029 -7.40 14.71 11.88
N GLY A 1030 -6.67 13.69 12.37
CA GLY A 1030 -5.62 12.98 11.64
C GLY A 1030 -6.21 12.06 10.57
N ARG A 1031 -6.44 12.59 9.36
CA ARG A 1031 -6.85 11.79 8.20
C ARG A 1031 -5.70 10.91 7.72
N GLY A 1032 -5.83 9.61 7.96
CA GLY A 1032 -5.03 8.57 7.31
C GLY A 1032 -5.15 8.70 5.78
N ARG A 1033 -4.08 9.18 5.15
CA ARG A 1033 -3.89 9.19 3.71
C ARG A 1033 -2.98 8.02 3.33
N GLY A 1034 -3.60 6.87 3.11
CA GLY A 1034 -3.01 5.80 2.29
C GLY A 1034 -2.94 6.30 0.85
N GLY A 1035 -1.77 6.81 0.46
CA GLY A 1035 -1.51 7.38 -0.86
C GLY A 1035 -0.27 6.75 -1.48
N GLY A 1036 -0.35 5.48 -1.83
CA GLY A 1036 0.69 4.79 -2.60
C GLY A 1036 0.64 5.18 -4.08
N ARG A 1037 1.46 6.15 -4.49
CA ARG A 1037 1.90 6.40 -5.88
C ARG A 1037 3.43 6.55 -5.78
N GLY A 1038 4.27 5.74 -6.40
CA GLY A 1038 4.24 5.27 -7.79
C GLY A 1038 5.41 5.95 -8.51
N GLY A 1039 6.64 5.48 -8.27
CA GLY A 1039 7.86 5.94 -8.94
C GLY A 1039 8.57 4.75 -9.57
N GLY A 1040 8.36 4.55 -10.87
CA GLY A 1040 9.01 3.52 -11.65
C GLY A 1040 10.43 3.93 -12.02
N GLY A 1041 11.42 3.15 -11.58
CA GLY A 1041 12.73 3.05 -12.22
C GLY A 1041 12.72 1.87 -13.18
N ALA A 1042 13.01 2.14 -14.45
CA ALA A 1042 13.02 1.17 -15.53
C ALA A 1042 14.11 0.10 -15.31
N GLY A 1043 13.74 -1.02 -14.67
CA GLY A 1043 14.42 -2.30 -14.83
C GLY A 1043 13.49 -3.22 -15.61
N PHE A 1044 13.98 -3.85 -16.69
CA PHE A 1044 13.24 -4.83 -17.47
C PHE A 1044 12.52 -5.83 -16.54
N THR A 1045 11.18 -5.84 -16.53
CA THR A 1045 10.37 -6.73 -15.69
C THR A 1045 10.38 -8.15 -16.26
N ALA A 1046 11.50 -8.86 -16.12
CA ALA A 1046 11.72 -10.19 -16.67
C ALA A 1046 10.98 -11.33 -15.93
N SER A 1047 9.94 -11.05 -15.14
CA SER A 1047 9.16 -12.08 -14.42
C SER A 1047 8.54 -13.10 -15.38
N ASN A 1048 8.00 -12.64 -16.50
CA ASN A 1048 7.45 -13.49 -17.56
C ASN A 1048 8.55 -14.26 -18.33
N SER A 1049 9.79 -13.75 -18.29
CA SER A 1049 10.97 -14.36 -18.91
C SER A 1049 11.75 -15.27 -17.94
N ALA A 1050 11.33 -15.39 -16.68
CA ALA A 1050 11.99 -16.26 -15.71
C ALA A 1050 11.91 -17.72 -16.22
N PRO A 1051 13.01 -18.49 -16.14
CA PRO A 1051 13.02 -19.87 -16.57
C PRO A 1051 11.99 -20.66 -15.76
N LEU A 1052 11.26 -21.54 -16.46
CA LEU A 1052 10.38 -22.51 -15.81
C LEU A 1052 11.27 -23.52 -15.09
N GLY A 1053 10.93 -23.82 -13.83
CA GLY A 1053 11.52 -24.94 -13.09
C GLY A 1053 11.21 -26.29 -13.76
N ARG A 1054 11.56 -27.40 -13.09
CA ARG A 1054 11.13 -28.73 -13.57
C ARG A 1054 9.61 -28.73 -13.72
N SER A 1055 9.14 -29.02 -14.93
CA SER A 1055 7.73 -28.86 -15.27
C SER A 1055 6.85 -29.68 -14.33
N ARG A 1056 5.95 -28.99 -13.61
CA ARG A 1056 4.79 -29.62 -12.94
C ARG A 1056 3.64 -29.86 -13.92
N TRP A 1057 3.81 -29.35 -15.14
CA TRP A 1057 2.85 -29.35 -16.24
C TRP A 1057 3.25 -30.35 -17.33
#